data_AF-A0A0G2EF18-F1
#
_entry.id   AF-A0A0G2EF18-F1
#
_cell.length_a   1.000
_cell.length_b   1.000
_cell.length_c   1.000
_cell.angle_alpha   90.00
_cell.angle_beta   90.00
_cell.angle_gamma   90.00
#
_symmetry.space_group_name_H-M   'P 1'
#
loop_
_entity.id
_entity.type
_entity.pdbx_description
1 polymer ?
#
loop_
_entity_poly.entity_id
_entity_poly.type
_entity_poly.pdbx_seq_one_letter_code
_entity_poly.pdbx_strand_id
1 'polypeptide(L)'
;MATERLSSILSHLSPSKFGLAAITQKNPDDIVITLAVRTPLAKGKKGGFKDTELEVLIYLTLKEVLKQSKLDPEVIEDVCCGNVSNAKAAYMARAAMLAAGYSVNAGASSVNRFCSSGLKAVQDIANQIISGSIDCGVAIGAESMTEGGDRLEKPFSEVITQNSQATDCMMPMGWTSENVGADFNISREDQDKFAAESFRRAEVAQKAGWFDDEITPIITKIKDPKTGQVKEVTLTKDEGPRTTGGNASQVTDGAAAILLMKRSKAIELGQPILAKFCGATVAGVPPRVMGIGPTAAIPKLLSKFNLTKEEIDIFEINEAFASMAVYCLRELGLDHEKVNPRGGAIALGHPLGATGARQICTILSEARRTKKKILLTSMCIGTGQGMAGLFVNEHIQPEGYPIMSSEEAQQNGSAAVVDQNAQAKADVDNMLAQLEAKKAAAAAAPETASEEKTQEANGESDKKQDDSYRREREDRNRERERDGRPGDRQSFRGRGRGRGGFEKRNNNRFDPSTQGESDDPVAIRKQVEFYFSDSNLPLDKFMFNKVGGTENNAVELETICSFKRMRHFQPRSAIVAALKESSMLEVVEDDTKVKRKVPLSEELANADNETVVKIFEDRAMPRSIYVKGFGQEQPSTQFDIEAFFAPYGPTNAIRLRRKDNDKSFKGSVFVEFDSEETMKKFLDLDPKPEYQGKPLQIMTKKEYCEKKAADIASGKIRANSPVGGGRKNRDDRNWKERRADDNRRDNRHRRGGGRGFGSKGGRDQDRGDRNRERNPNKDSTNAEDREAANTSAVAQAKAFVEAEKAKEEDTNGTAGQKRAREEDKAEGEREAKKADTKSEES
;
A
#
# COMPACT_ATOMS: atom_id res chain seq x y z
N MET A 1 2.71 58.32 24.83
CA MET A 1 2.31 58.17 26.26
C MET A 1 0.81 58.03 26.45
N ALA A 2 -0.05 59.05 26.23
CA ALA A 2 -1.51 58.89 26.38
C ALA A 2 -2.14 58.02 25.27
N THR A 3 -1.65 58.14 24.04
CA THR A 3 -2.05 57.34 22.87
C THR A 3 -1.60 55.87 22.95
N GLU A 4 -0.42 55.61 23.50
CA GLU A 4 0.09 54.24 23.74
C GLU A 4 -0.61 53.56 24.92
N ARG A 5 -1.01 54.33 25.94
CA ARG A 5 -1.88 53.80 27.01
C ARG A 5 -3.29 53.53 26.50
N LEU A 6 -3.81 54.34 25.59
CA LEU A 6 -5.09 54.08 24.93
C LEU A 6 -5.03 52.82 24.05
N SER A 7 -3.94 52.60 23.30
CA SER A 7 -3.77 51.38 22.49
C SER A 7 -3.57 50.13 23.35
N SER A 8 -2.84 50.25 24.47
CA SER A 8 -2.72 49.19 25.49
C SER A 8 -4.08 48.85 26.10
N ILE A 9 -4.87 49.85 26.52
CA ILE A 9 -6.20 49.64 27.11
C ILE A 9 -7.19 49.10 26.07
N LEU A 10 -7.15 49.57 24.82
CA LEU A 10 -7.91 49.00 23.70
C LEU A 10 -7.50 47.56 23.36
N SER A 11 -6.23 47.20 23.52
CA SER A 11 -5.76 45.82 23.35
C SER A 11 -6.26 44.87 24.45
N HIS A 12 -6.56 45.42 25.64
CA HIS A 12 -7.15 44.69 26.76
C HIS A 12 -8.69 44.69 26.75
N LEU A 13 -9.32 45.62 26.00
CA LEU A 13 -10.76 45.67 25.72
C LEU A 13 -11.15 44.98 24.41
N SER A 14 -10.17 44.47 23.65
CA SER A 14 -10.41 43.68 22.45
C SER A 14 -11.15 42.39 22.84
N PRO A 15 -12.23 42.02 22.14
CA PRO A 15 -12.86 40.72 22.35
C PRO A 15 -11.77 39.65 22.25
N SER A 16 -11.75 38.70 23.18
CA SER A 16 -10.66 37.75 23.39
C SER A 16 -9.97 37.35 22.09
N LYS A 17 -8.64 37.46 21.97
CA LYS A 17 -7.87 37.01 20.78
C LYS A 17 -8.00 35.50 20.47
N PHE A 18 -8.78 34.78 21.26
CA PHE A 18 -9.00 33.35 21.23
C PHE A 18 -10.49 33.04 21.40
N GLY A 19 -10.90 31.82 21.08
CA GLY A 19 -12.27 31.36 21.13
C GLY A 19 -13.04 31.59 19.82
N LEU A 20 -14.30 31.15 19.82
CA LEU A 20 -15.16 31.13 18.64
C LEU A 20 -15.34 32.50 17.98
N ALA A 21 -15.51 33.56 18.78
CA ALA A 21 -15.67 34.92 18.28
C ALA A 21 -14.41 35.41 17.52
N ALA A 22 -13.22 35.08 18.02
CA ALA A 22 -11.95 35.49 17.40
C ALA A 22 -11.72 34.82 16.05
N ILE A 23 -11.93 33.50 15.98
CA ILE A 23 -11.66 32.75 14.75
C ILE A 23 -12.65 33.12 13.64
N THR A 24 -13.87 33.50 14.00
CA THR A 24 -14.94 33.89 13.06
C THR A 24 -14.88 35.35 12.62
N GLN A 25 -14.07 36.18 13.28
CA GLN A 25 -13.83 37.55 12.83
C GLN A 25 -13.04 37.57 11.52
N LYS A 26 -13.44 38.46 10.61
CA LYS A 26 -12.83 38.65 9.30
C LYS A 26 -11.85 39.83 9.35
N ASN A 27 -10.56 39.54 9.20
CA ASN A 27 -9.49 40.54 9.18
C ASN A 27 -8.76 40.54 7.82
N PRO A 28 -8.20 41.68 7.38
CA PRO A 28 -7.44 41.77 6.13
C PRO A 28 -6.25 40.81 6.04
N ASP A 29 -5.62 40.50 7.17
CA ASP A 29 -4.46 39.61 7.25
C ASP A 29 -4.83 38.13 7.43
N ASP A 30 -6.13 37.79 7.43
CA ASP A 30 -6.55 36.40 7.47
C ASP A 30 -6.04 35.65 6.23
N ILE A 31 -5.64 34.39 6.43
CA ILE A 31 -5.34 33.49 5.32
C ILE A 31 -6.66 32.87 4.85
N VAL A 32 -7.03 33.15 3.61
CA VAL A 32 -8.29 32.68 3.03
C VAL A 32 -8.04 31.68 1.93
N ILE A 33 -8.96 30.72 1.83
CA ILE A 33 -9.06 29.76 0.74
C ILE A 33 -10.04 30.33 -0.27
N THR A 34 -9.59 30.52 -1.51
CA THR A 34 -10.42 31.08 -2.60
C THR A 34 -10.87 30.01 -3.60
N LEU A 35 -10.14 28.90 -3.68
CA LEU A 35 -10.49 27.74 -4.48
C LEU A 35 -10.06 26.46 -3.77
N ALA A 36 -10.92 25.44 -3.78
CA ALA A 36 -10.61 24.10 -3.32
C ALA A 36 -11.21 23.09 -4.30
N VAL A 37 -10.37 22.33 -4.99
CA VAL A 37 -10.79 21.38 -6.03
C VAL A 37 -10.04 20.08 -5.89
N ARG A 38 -10.66 18.97 -6.30
CA ARG A 38 -10.02 17.67 -6.35
C ARG A 38 -10.35 16.91 -7.62
N THR A 39 -9.49 15.97 -7.96
CA THR A 39 -9.81 14.95 -8.95
C THR A 39 -10.88 14.00 -8.37
N PRO A 40 -11.56 13.21 -9.23
CA PRO A 40 -12.16 11.97 -8.77
C PRO A 40 -11.09 11.09 -8.11
N LEU A 41 -11.50 10.18 -7.24
CA LEU A 41 -10.63 9.19 -6.64
C LEU A 41 -10.77 7.86 -7.37
N ALA A 42 -9.66 7.39 -7.94
CA ALA A 42 -9.61 6.17 -8.73
C ALA A 42 -8.88 5.06 -7.97
N LYS A 43 -9.30 3.82 -8.16
CA LYS A 43 -8.65 2.67 -7.50
C LYS A 43 -7.23 2.49 -8.00
N GLY A 44 -6.28 2.34 -7.09
CA GLY A 44 -4.91 1.99 -7.44
C GLY A 44 -4.84 0.69 -8.25
N LYS A 45 -3.90 0.66 -9.21
CA LYS A 45 -3.57 -0.40 -10.17
C LYS A 45 -4.66 -0.74 -11.19
N LYS A 46 -5.95 -0.48 -10.90
CA LYS A 46 -7.09 -0.99 -11.67
C LYS A 46 -8.09 0.08 -12.09
N GLY A 47 -8.06 1.25 -11.49
CA GLY A 47 -9.01 2.34 -11.69
C GLY A 47 -8.69 3.24 -12.86
N GLY A 48 -9.44 4.33 -12.97
CA GLY A 48 -9.35 5.28 -14.07
C GLY A 48 -7.98 5.97 -14.25
N PHE A 49 -7.20 6.12 -13.17
CA PHE A 49 -5.86 6.72 -13.22
C PHE A 49 -4.73 5.70 -13.34
N LYS A 50 -5.02 4.42 -13.60
CA LYS A 50 -4.00 3.38 -13.58
C LYS A 50 -2.88 3.53 -14.63
N ASP A 51 -3.10 4.35 -15.66
CA ASP A 51 -2.08 4.67 -16.68
C ASP A 51 -1.84 6.19 -16.73
N THR A 52 -2.10 6.90 -15.63
CA THR A 52 -1.84 8.34 -15.48
C THR A 52 -0.68 8.54 -14.52
N GLU A 53 0.41 9.13 -15.01
CA GLU A 53 1.59 9.39 -14.20
C GLU A 53 1.34 10.47 -13.14
N LEU A 54 2.08 10.43 -12.03
CA LEU A 54 1.95 11.40 -10.94
C LEU A 54 2.12 12.85 -11.40
N GLU A 55 3.12 13.16 -12.22
CA GLU A 55 3.34 14.50 -12.76
C GLU A 55 2.20 14.96 -13.67
N VAL A 56 1.55 14.03 -14.38
CA VAL A 56 0.39 14.32 -15.22
C VAL A 56 -0.83 14.61 -14.35
N LEU A 57 -1.04 13.85 -13.27
CA LEU A 57 -2.07 14.12 -12.25
C LEU A 57 -1.91 15.51 -11.62
N ILE A 58 -0.68 15.88 -11.26
CA ILE A 58 -0.35 17.22 -10.74
C ILE A 58 -0.66 18.28 -11.80
N TYR A 59 -0.16 18.10 -13.03
CA TYR A 59 -0.35 19.02 -14.16
C TYR A 59 -1.83 19.28 -14.44
N LEU A 60 -2.64 18.22 -14.57
CA LEU A 60 -4.06 18.33 -14.89
C LEU A 60 -4.83 19.05 -13.77
N THR A 61 -4.47 18.78 -12.51
CA THR A 61 -5.10 19.45 -11.35
C THR A 61 -4.74 20.93 -11.30
N LEU A 62 -3.47 21.29 -11.53
CA LEU A 62 -3.01 22.68 -11.56
C LEU A 62 -3.61 23.47 -12.73
N LYS A 63 -3.82 22.84 -13.90
CA LYS A 63 -4.56 23.47 -15.00
C LYS A 63 -5.99 23.83 -14.59
N GLU A 64 -6.67 22.95 -13.87
CA GLU A 64 -8.02 23.23 -13.38
C GLU A 64 -8.02 24.34 -12.33
N VAL A 65 -6.97 24.47 -11.51
CA VAL A 65 -6.82 25.62 -10.59
C VAL A 65 -6.75 26.95 -11.34
N LEU A 66 -5.88 27.09 -12.36
CA LEU A 66 -5.80 28.34 -13.15
C LEU A 66 -7.10 28.63 -13.88
N LYS A 67 -7.68 27.61 -14.51
CA LYS A 67 -8.94 27.72 -15.27
C LYS A 67 -10.11 28.18 -14.39
N GLN A 68 -10.24 27.64 -13.17
CA GLN A 68 -11.36 27.96 -12.29
C GLN A 68 -11.13 29.23 -11.47
N SER A 69 -9.90 29.50 -11.02
CA SER A 69 -9.58 30.74 -10.30
C SER A 69 -9.61 31.97 -11.20
N LYS A 70 -9.35 31.81 -12.51
CA LYS A 70 -9.21 32.89 -13.48
C LYS A 70 -8.18 33.95 -13.05
N LEU A 71 -7.20 33.54 -12.24
CA LEU A 71 -6.11 34.39 -11.83
C LEU A 71 -5.07 34.49 -12.95
N ASP A 72 -4.40 35.64 -12.99
CA ASP A 72 -3.14 35.77 -13.70
C ASP A 72 -2.12 34.80 -13.05
N PRO A 73 -1.51 33.88 -13.83
CA PRO A 73 -0.51 32.97 -13.30
C PRO A 73 0.71 33.65 -12.66
N GLU A 74 1.00 34.92 -12.97
CA GLU A 74 2.06 35.71 -12.33
C GLU A 74 1.77 36.06 -10.87
N VAL A 75 0.51 35.99 -10.43
CA VAL A 75 0.12 36.28 -9.04
C VAL A 75 0.50 35.15 -8.09
N ILE A 76 0.64 33.91 -8.58
CA ILE A 76 0.94 32.75 -7.74
C ILE A 76 2.44 32.67 -7.53
N GLU A 77 2.88 32.73 -6.29
CA GLU A 77 4.30 32.85 -5.96
C GLU A 77 4.95 31.52 -5.54
N ASP A 78 4.18 30.55 -5.04
CA ASP A 78 4.70 29.21 -4.70
C ASP A 78 3.64 28.11 -4.88
N VAL A 79 4.11 26.91 -5.22
CA VAL A 79 3.32 25.67 -5.28
C VAL A 79 3.97 24.61 -4.39
N CYS A 80 3.31 24.24 -3.30
CA CYS A 80 3.78 23.18 -2.42
C CYS A 80 3.03 21.87 -2.68
N CYS A 81 3.75 20.81 -3.05
CA CYS A 81 3.21 19.49 -3.35
C CYS A 81 3.39 18.49 -2.20
N GLY A 82 2.28 18.13 -1.54
CA GLY A 82 2.21 17.02 -0.62
C GLY A 82 2.21 15.67 -1.35
N ASN A 83 3.30 14.90 -1.22
CA ASN A 83 3.43 13.56 -1.78
C ASN A 83 4.16 12.64 -0.80
N VAL A 84 3.84 11.34 -0.82
CA VAL A 84 4.50 10.35 0.06
C VAL A 84 5.41 9.41 -0.71
N SER A 85 4.94 8.93 -1.86
CA SER A 85 5.52 7.75 -2.51
C SER A 85 6.75 8.05 -3.36
N ASN A 86 6.96 9.30 -3.78
CA ASN A 86 7.96 9.66 -4.78
C ASN A 86 8.98 10.68 -4.24
N ALA A 87 10.22 10.25 -4.02
CA ALA A 87 11.30 11.13 -3.54
C ALA A 87 11.64 12.29 -4.51
N LYS A 88 11.21 12.23 -5.77
CA LYS A 88 11.42 13.28 -6.78
C LYS A 88 10.20 14.18 -7.00
N ALA A 89 9.24 14.16 -6.08
CA ALA A 89 8.01 14.96 -6.18
C ALA A 89 8.26 16.46 -6.43
N ALA A 90 9.34 17.06 -5.90
CA ALA A 90 9.68 18.45 -6.17
C ALA A 90 9.98 18.73 -7.66
N TYR A 91 10.69 17.82 -8.34
CA TYR A 91 10.95 17.93 -9.79
C TYR A 91 9.65 17.84 -10.58
N MET A 92 8.79 16.89 -10.20
CA MET A 92 7.50 16.66 -10.84
C MET A 92 6.57 17.87 -10.65
N ALA A 93 6.49 18.42 -9.43
CA ALA A 93 5.68 19.59 -9.12
C ALA A 93 6.13 20.81 -9.93
N ARG A 94 7.44 21.08 -9.98
CA ARG A 94 8.00 22.20 -10.75
C ARG A 94 7.75 22.05 -12.25
N ALA A 95 8.00 20.87 -12.80
CA ALA A 95 7.78 20.64 -14.23
C ALA A 95 6.28 20.74 -14.59
N ALA A 96 5.42 20.14 -13.78
CA ALA A 96 3.98 20.12 -14.00
C ALA A 96 3.35 21.52 -13.91
N MET A 97 3.75 22.36 -12.94
CA MET A 97 3.22 23.72 -12.84
C MET A 97 3.60 24.58 -14.04
N LEU A 98 4.85 24.48 -14.51
CA LEU A 98 5.32 25.25 -15.66
C LEU A 98 4.58 24.80 -16.93
N ALA A 99 4.41 23.49 -17.10
CA ALA A 99 3.61 22.93 -18.20
C ALA A 99 2.14 23.37 -18.10
N ALA A 100 1.59 23.54 -16.90
CA ALA A 100 0.22 23.98 -16.65
C ALA A 100 0.01 25.48 -16.95
N GLY A 101 1.07 26.26 -17.18
CA GLY A 101 1.01 27.68 -17.51
C GLY A 101 1.27 28.62 -16.33
N TYR A 102 1.82 28.11 -15.22
CA TYR A 102 2.27 28.95 -14.11
C TYR A 102 3.52 29.73 -14.49
N SER A 103 3.70 30.91 -13.88
CA SER A 103 4.87 31.75 -14.11
C SER A 103 6.18 31.02 -13.78
N VAL A 104 7.23 31.31 -14.56
CA VAL A 104 8.59 30.88 -14.25
C VAL A 104 9.12 31.52 -12.96
N ASN A 105 8.55 32.66 -12.55
CA ASN A 105 8.94 33.38 -11.33
C ASN A 105 8.37 32.74 -10.06
N ALA A 106 7.30 31.96 -10.17
CA ALA A 106 6.75 31.20 -9.06
C ALA A 106 7.75 30.11 -8.60
N GLY A 107 7.73 29.74 -7.33
CA GLY A 107 8.47 28.61 -6.77
C GLY A 107 7.72 27.28 -6.87
N ALA A 108 8.41 26.19 -6.57
CA ALA A 108 7.78 24.92 -6.26
C ALA A 108 8.56 24.17 -5.18
N SER A 109 7.83 23.50 -4.29
CA SER A 109 8.41 22.62 -3.27
C SER A 109 7.61 21.32 -3.17
N SER A 110 8.16 20.32 -2.49
CA SER A 110 7.40 19.14 -2.08
C SER A 110 7.61 18.87 -0.60
N VAL A 111 6.56 18.39 0.07
CA VAL A 111 6.61 18.03 1.48
C VAL A 111 6.11 16.61 1.68
N ASN A 112 6.79 15.87 2.55
CA ASN A 112 6.40 14.53 2.97
C ASN A 112 6.23 14.49 4.49
N ARG A 113 4.99 14.33 4.93
CA ARG A 113 4.60 13.95 6.29
C ARG A 113 3.59 12.81 6.22
N PHE A 114 3.94 11.78 5.45
CA PHE A 114 3.11 10.60 5.20
C PHE A 114 1.65 11.00 4.90
N CYS A 115 0.68 10.41 5.61
CA CYS A 115 -0.75 10.56 5.33
C CYS A 115 -1.26 12.00 5.45
N SER A 116 -0.51 12.91 6.09
CA SER A 116 -0.89 14.32 6.22
C SER A 116 -0.19 15.26 5.24
N SER A 117 0.58 14.76 4.26
CA SER A 117 1.38 15.64 3.38
C SER A 117 0.56 16.73 2.70
N GLY A 118 -0.68 16.45 2.26
CA GLY A 118 -1.55 17.47 1.67
C GLY A 118 -1.99 18.56 2.65
N LEU A 119 -2.29 18.21 3.91
CA LEU A 119 -2.61 19.20 4.95
C LEU A 119 -1.35 19.97 5.38
N LYS A 120 -0.18 19.31 5.36
CA LYS A 120 1.10 19.95 5.61
C LYS A 120 1.47 20.96 4.51
N ALA A 121 1.19 20.66 3.24
CA ALA A 121 1.37 21.61 2.14
C ALA A 121 0.49 22.86 2.33
N VAL A 122 -0.77 22.69 2.76
CA VAL A 122 -1.66 23.80 3.11
C VAL A 122 -1.10 24.63 4.27
N GLN A 123 -0.61 23.96 5.32
CA GLN A 123 0.04 24.65 6.43
C GLN A 123 1.29 25.43 5.99
N ASP A 124 2.10 24.89 5.09
CA ASP A 124 3.33 25.54 4.61
C ASP A 124 3.03 26.78 3.78
N ILE A 125 2.13 26.69 2.81
CA ILE A 125 1.69 27.85 2.04
C ILE A 125 1.07 28.90 2.97
N ALA A 126 0.18 28.50 3.89
CA ALA A 126 -0.41 29.43 4.84
C ALA A 126 0.65 30.12 5.72
N ASN A 127 1.65 29.38 6.20
CA ASN A 127 2.74 29.95 7.01
C ASN A 127 3.60 30.93 6.21
N GLN A 128 3.90 30.65 4.94
CA GLN A 128 4.61 31.59 4.06
C GLN A 128 3.81 32.89 3.87
N ILE A 129 2.48 32.80 3.76
CA ILE A 129 1.62 33.98 3.67
C ILE A 129 1.58 34.75 4.99
N ILE A 130 1.47 34.04 6.12
CA ILE A 130 1.48 34.63 7.47
C ILE A 130 2.81 35.36 7.73
N SER A 131 3.94 34.80 7.31
CA SER A 131 5.26 35.44 7.46
C SER A 131 5.50 36.56 6.46
N GLY A 132 4.62 36.76 5.48
CA GLY A 132 4.79 37.74 4.41
C GLY A 132 5.88 37.37 3.40
N SER A 133 6.23 36.08 3.30
CA SER A 133 7.18 35.58 2.29
C SER A 133 6.54 35.47 0.91
N ILE A 134 5.23 35.23 0.86
CA ILE A 134 4.37 35.31 -0.33
C ILE A 134 3.01 35.93 0.07
N ASP A 135 2.20 36.35 -0.89
CA ASP A 135 0.81 36.77 -0.69
C ASP A 135 -0.20 35.78 -1.27
N CYS A 136 0.20 34.94 -2.25
CA CYS A 136 -0.64 33.95 -2.91
C CYS A 136 0.13 32.66 -3.24
N GLY A 137 -0.46 31.50 -2.96
CA GLY A 137 0.16 30.20 -3.25
C GLY A 137 -0.84 29.06 -3.40
N VAL A 138 -0.39 27.96 -4.01
CA VAL A 138 -1.18 26.74 -4.18
C VAL A 138 -0.59 25.60 -3.36
N ALA A 139 -1.40 25.03 -2.49
CA ALA A 139 -1.09 23.76 -1.84
C ALA A 139 -1.78 22.63 -2.61
N ILE A 140 -1.00 21.75 -3.22
CA ILE A 140 -1.49 20.55 -3.89
C ILE A 140 -1.08 19.32 -3.11
N GLY A 141 -1.98 18.36 -2.95
CA GLY A 141 -1.63 17.00 -2.54
C GLY A 141 -1.92 16.06 -3.70
N ALA A 142 -0.97 15.20 -4.07
CA ALA A 142 -1.11 14.27 -5.18
C ALA A 142 -0.45 12.93 -4.86
N GLU A 143 -1.10 11.84 -5.25
CA GLU A 143 -0.57 10.49 -5.06
C GLU A 143 -0.97 9.55 -6.21
N SER A 144 0.01 8.79 -6.71
CA SER A 144 -0.19 7.66 -7.62
C SER A 144 0.26 6.39 -6.91
N MET A 145 -0.66 5.77 -6.16
CA MET A 145 -0.41 4.46 -5.56
C MET A 145 -0.37 3.34 -6.62
N THR A 146 -0.83 3.62 -7.84
CA THR A 146 -0.61 2.76 -9.02
C THR A 146 0.84 2.65 -9.41
N GLU A 147 1.64 3.71 -9.36
CA GLU A 147 3.09 3.58 -9.53
C GLU A 147 3.69 2.83 -8.33
N GLY A 148 3.15 3.08 -7.14
CA GLY A 148 3.72 2.63 -5.89
C GLY A 148 4.71 3.66 -5.37
N GLY A 149 5.42 3.33 -4.29
CA GLY A 149 6.37 4.26 -3.68
C GLY A 149 7.61 3.61 -3.13
N ASP A 150 8.53 4.47 -2.73
CA ASP A 150 9.78 4.15 -2.06
C ASP A 150 9.48 3.58 -0.66
N ARG A 151 9.15 2.29 -0.63
CA ARG A 151 9.17 1.52 0.63
C ARG A 151 10.59 1.54 1.17
N LEU A 152 10.73 1.41 2.49
CA LEU A 152 12.02 1.14 3.12
C LEU A 152 12.70 -0.05 2.42
N GLU A 153 13.71 0.22 1.60
CA GLU A 153 14.44 -0.80 0.83
C GLU A 153 15.38 -1.61 1.72
N LYS A 154 15.81 -1.00 2.83
CA LYS A 154 16.70 -1.57 3.83
C LYS A 154 16.19 -1.21 5.22
N PRO A 155 16.43 -2.06 6.23
CA PRO A 155 16.22 -1.69 7.62
C PRO A 155 17.04 -0.45 8.00
N PHE A 156 16.64 0.21 9.08
CA PHE A 156 17.46 1.25 9.69
C PHE A 156 18.79 0.68 10.21
N SER A 157 19.76 1.57 10.44
CA SER A 157 21.05 1.21 11.04
C SER A 157 20.86 0.48 12.37
N GLU A 158 21.74 -0.48 12.66
CA GLU A 158 21.74 -1.24 13.92
C GLU A 158 21.74 -0.33 15.16
N VAL A 159 22.44 0.81 15.09
CA VAL A 159 22.48 1.81 16.16
C VAL A 159 21.08 2.38 16.44
N ILE A 160 20.26 2.55 15.41
CA ILE A 160 18.89 3.07 15.54
C ILE A 160 17.94 1.96 16.00
N THR A 161 18.09 0.74 15.49
CA THR A 161 17.19 -0.37 15.82
C THR A 161 17.39 -0.92 17.23
N GLN A 162 18.43 -0.48 17.96
CA GLN A 162 18.52 -0.70 19.41
C GLN A 162 17.37 -0.04 20.18
N ASN A 163 16.76 1.01 19.64
CA ASN A 163 15.55 1.60 20.18
C ASN A 163 14.30 0.90 19.60
N SER A 164 13.45 0.37 20.48
CA SER A 164 12.24 -0.36 20.10
C SER A 164 11.22 0.51 19.35
N GLN A 165 11.02 1.77 19.77
CA GLN A 165 10.12 2.69 19.08
C GLN A 165 10.63 3.07 17.68
N ALA A 166 11.95 3.24 17.52
CA ALA A 166 12.53 3.46 16.21
C ALA A 166 12.39 2.23 15.29
N THR A 167 12.44 1.03 15.86
CA THR A 167 12.16 -0.22 15.14
C THR A 167 10.70 -0.30 14.70
N ASP A 168 9.76 0.13 15.55
CA ASP A 168 8.33 0.17 15.22
C ASP A 168 8.02 1.05 14.00
N CYS A 169 8.84 2.07 13.71
CA CYS A 169 8.69 2.90 12.51
C CYS A 169 8.85 2.13 11.18
N MET A 170 9.45 0.94 11.20
CA MET A 170 9.57 0.07 10.02
C MET A 170 8.35 -0.85 9.82
N MET A 171 7.44 -0.90 10.80
CA MET A 171 6.35 -1.86 10.78
C MET A 171 5.21 -1.44 9.83
N PRO A 172 4.53 -2.39 9.17
CA PRO A 172 3.42 -2.08 8.29
C PRO A 172 2.25 -1.41 9.01
N MET A 173 1.55 -0.49 8.34
CA MET A 173 0.38 0.20 8.92
C MET A 173 -0.77 -0.75 9.29
N GLY A 174 -0.89 -1.90 8.61
CA GLY A 174 -1.85 -2.94 9.02
C GLY A 174 -1.52 -3.54 10.39
N TRP A 175 -0.24 -3.68 10.72
CA TRP A 175 0.19 -4.16 12.05
C TRP A 175 -0.19 -3.15 13.14
N THR A 176 -0.05 -1.84 12.88
CA THR A 176 -0.48 -0.82 13.84
C THR A 176 -2.00 -0.77 14.00
N SER A 177 -2.77 -1.11 12.96
CA SER A 177 -4.22 -1.30 13.04
C SER A 177 -4.60 -2.45 13.97
N GLU A 178 -3.96 -3.60 13.82
CA GLU A 178 -4.20 -4.76 14.70
C GLU A 178 -3.83 -4.46 16.16
N ASN A 179 -2.71 -3.74 16.38
CA ASN A 179 -2.33 -3.28 17.71
C ASN A 179 -3.40 -2.38 18.34
N VAL A 180 -3.93 -1.39 17.60
CA VAL A 180 -5.01 -0.53 18.10
C VAL A 180 -6.26 -1.35 18.40
N GLY A 181 -6.59 -2.31 17.53
CA GLY A 181 -7.73 -3.20 17.75
C GLY A 181 -7.61 -4.03 19.02
N ALA A 182 -6.42 -4.61 19.25
CA ALA A 182 -6.13 -5.45 20.41
C ALA A 182 -5.97 -4.63 21.70
N ASP A 183 -5.13 -3.58 21.69
CA ASP A 183 -4.75 -2.81 22.88
C ASP A 183 -5.96 -2.03 23.46
N PHE A 184 -6.93 -1.64 22.61
CA PHE A 184 -8.07 -0.82 23.00
C PHE A 184 -9.43 -1.51 22.83
N ASN A 185 -9.44 -2.85 22.71
CA ASN A 185 -10.65 -3.68 22.61
C ASN A 185 -11.64 -3.21 21.53
N ILE A 186 -11.15 -2.90 20.33
CA ILE A 186 -12.01 -2.53 19.20
C ILE A 186 -12.44 -3.78 18.46
N SER A 187 -13.66 -4.24 18.73
CA SER A 187 -14.19 -5.47 18.18
C SER A 187 -14.27 -5.42 16.64
N ARG A 188 -14.20 -6.60 16.02
CA ARG A 188 -14.41 -6.73 14.57
C ARG A 188 -15.78 -6.19 14.14
N GLU A 189 -16.80 -6.40 14.96
CA GLU A 189 -18.15 -5.92 14.69
C GLU A 189 -18.20 -4.39 14.65
N ASP A 190 -17.52 -3.71 15.57
CA ASP A 190 -17.44 -2.24 15.58
C ASP A 190 -16.73 -1.70 14.33
N GLN A 191 -15.63 -2.35 13.93
CA GLN A 191 -14.88 -2.00 12.74
C GLN A 191 -15.74 -2.13 11.47
N ASP A 192 -16.48 -3.22 11.34
CA ASP A 192 -17.33 -3.48 10.18
C ASP A 192 -18.57 -2.59 10.17
N LYS A 193 -19.18 -2.29 11.33
CA LYS A 193 -20.29 -1.31 11.44
C LYS A 193 -19.85 0.08 11.00
N PHE A 194 -18.69 0.53 11.46
CA PHE A 194 -18.13 1.82 11.05
C PHE A 194 -17.87 1.87 9.54
N ALA A 195 -17.25 0.82 8.99
CA ALA A 195 -16.97 0.72 7.57
C ALA A 195 -18.24 0.71 6.71
N ALA A 196 -19.27 -0.07 7.12
CA ALA A 196 -20.56 -0.11 6.43
C ALA A 196 -21.22 1.27 6.40
N GLU A 197 -21.15 2.02 7.49
CA GLU A 197 -21.67 3.39 7.56
C GLU A 197 -20.91 4.35 6.65
N SER A 198 -19.58 4.27 6.60
CA SER A 198 -18.76 5.05 5.67
C SER A 198 -19.16 4.79 4.21
N PHE A 199 -19.34 3.51 3.82
CA PHE A 199 -19.83 3.15 2.48
C PHE A 199 -21.25 3.66 2.22
N ARG A 200 -22.16 3.51 3.18
CA ARG A 200 -23.55 3.99 3.06
C ARG A 200 -23.58 5.49 2.80
N ARG A 201 -22.86 6.27 3.60
CA ARG A 201 -22.78 7.74 3.47
C ARG A 201 -22.17 8.16 2.13
N ALA A 202 -21.09 7.52 1.70
CA ALA A 202 -20.47 7.82 0.41
C ALA A 202 -21.37 7.46 -0.79
N GLU A 203 -22.11 6.35 -0.71
CA GLU A 203 -23.07 5.97 -1.74
C GLU A 203 -24.24 6.96 -1.81
N VAL A 204 -24.78 7.39 -0.67
CA VAL A 204 -25.83 8.42 -0.59
C VAL A 204 -25.33 9.74 -1.17
N ALA A 205 -24.17 10.22 -0.73
CA ALA A 205 -23.57 11.46 -1.19
C ALA A 205 -23.32 11.45 -2.71
N GLN A 206 -22.76 10.35 -3.24
CA GLN A 206 -22.50 10.23 -4.68
C GLN A 206 -23.78 10.11 -5.52
N LYS A 207 -24.82 9.44 -5.03
CA LYS A 207 -26.13 9.38 -5.72
C LYS A 207 -26.83 10.73 -5.72
N ALA A 208 -26.69 11.49 -4.65
CA ALA A 208 -27.29 12.82 -4.50
C ALA A 208 -26.48 13.95 -5.16
N GLY A 209 -25.36 13.64 -5.82
CA GLY A 209 -24.51 14.63 -6.50
C GLY A 209 -23.74 15.56 -5.55
N TRP A 210 -23.56 15.17 -4.28
CA TRP A 210 -22.94 16.06 -3.29
C TRP A 210 -21.45 16.31 -3.54
N PHE A 211 -20.78 15.45 -4.31
CA PHE A 211 -19.38 15.64 -4.69
C PHE A 211 -19.19 16.46 -5.98
N ASP A 212 -20.28 16.82 -6.68
CA ASP A 212 -20.19 17.41 -8.00
C ASP A 212 -19.59 18.84 -7.99
N ASP A 213 -19.63 19.54 -6.85
CA ASP A 213 -19.05 20.88 -6.69
C ASP A 213 -17.58 20.89 -6.21
N GLU A 214 -17.06 19.75 -5.72
CA GLU A 214 -15.65 19.61 -5.30
C GLU A 214 -14.81 18.83 -6.33
N ILE A 215 -15.43 17.96 -7.15
CA ILE A 215 -14.74 17.18 -8.19
C ILE A 215 -14.62 17.98 -9.47
N THR A 216 -13.39 18.15 -9.96
CA THR A 216 -13.16 18.60 -11.34
C THR A 216 -13.02 17.40 -12.29
N PRO A 217 -13.71 17.38 -13.45
CA PRO A 217 -13.54 16.34 -14.47
C PRO A 217 -12.09 16.26 -14.98
N ILE A 218 -11.50 15.07 -14.94
CA ILE A 218 -10.15 14.84 -15.46
C ILE A 218 -10.19 13.99 -16.72
N ILE A 219 -9.65 14.54 -17.81
CA ILE A 219 -9.46 13.81 -19.07
C ILE A 219 -8.10 13.12 -19.01
N THR A 220 -8.10 11.80 -19.13
CA THR A 220 -6.87 10.99 -19.10
C THR A 220 -6.95 9.82 -20.08
N LYS A 221 -5.86 9.08 -20.21
CA LYS A 221 -5.75 7.91 -21.09
C LYS A 221 -5.73 6.64 -20.27
N ILE A 222 -6.47 5.63 -20.74
CA ILE A 222 -6.47 4.28 -20.19
C ILE A 222 -6.11 3.28 -21.30
N LYS A 223 -5.18 2.40 -20.99
CA LYS A 223 -4.80 1.26 -21.83
C LYS A 223 -5.65 0.04 -21.48
N ASP A 224 -6.38 -0.48 -22.47
CA ASP A 224 -7.13 -1.73 -22.32
C ASP A 224 -6.15 -2.91 -22.15
N PRO A 225 -6.24 -3.69 -21.06
CA PRO A 225 -5.30 -4.78 -20.78
C PRO A 225 -5.47 -6.01 -21.70
N LYS A 226 -6.57 -6.10 -22.47
CA LYS A 226 -6.82 -7.19 -23.43
C LYS A 226 -6.37 -6.82 -24.84
N THR A 227 -6.68 -5.61 -25.29
CA THR A 227 -6.41 -5.18 -26.67
C THR A 227 -5.12 -4.37 -26.80
N GLY A 228 -4.62 -3.79 -25.71
CA GLY A 228 -3.50 -2.85 -25.71
C GLY A 228 -3.86 -1.46 -26.25
N GLN A 229 -5.11 -1.24 -26.68
CA GLN A 229 -5.58 0.04 -27.21
C GLN A 229 -5.62 1.08 -26.09
N VAL A 230 -5.10 2.27 -26.38
CA VAL A 230 -5.21 3.44 -25.50
C VAL A 230 -6.47 4.20 -25.87
N LYS A 231 -7.30 4.52 -24.88
CA LYS A 231 -8.52 5.31 -25.03
C LYS A 231 -8.48 6.50 -24.10
N GLU A 232 -8.92 7.63 -24.60
CA GLU A 232 -9.19 8.80 -23.78
C GLU A 232 -10.50 8.58 -23.01
N VAL A 233 -10.51 8.96 -21.74
CA VAL A 233 -11.66 8.87 -20.85
C VAL A 233 -11.75 10.14 -20.01
N THR A 234 -12.96 10.55 -19.67
CA THR A 234 -13.21 11.61 -18.70
C THR A 234 -13.69 10.99 -17.40
N LEU A 235 -12.94 11.19 -16.32
CA LEU A 235 -13.32 10.75 -14.98
C LEU A 235 -14.04 11.88 -14.27
N THR A 236 -15.22 11.58 -13.70
CA THR A 236 -16.09 12.59 -13.06
C THR A 236 -16.62 12.16 -11.68
N LYS A 237 -16.41 10.90 -11.28
CA LYS A 237 -16.97 10.34 -10.05
C LYS A 237 -15.99 9.40 -9.37
N ASP A 238 -16.08 9.31 -8.04
CA ASP A 238 -15.26 8.39 -7.27
C ASP A 238 -15.60 6.93 -7.59
N GLU A 239 -14.57 6.09 -7.71
CA GLU A 239 -14.71 4.66 -7.95
C GLU A 239 -14.88 3.86 -6.65
N GLY A 240 -14.43 4.45 -5.53
CA GLY A 240 -14.40 3.85 -4.20
C GLY A 240 -15.75 3.29 -3.71
N PRO A 241 -16.87 4.05 -3.78
CA PRO A 241 -18.18 3.60 -3.27
C PRO A 241 -18.73 2.33 -3.94
N ARG A 242 -18.13 1.87 -5.05
CA ARG A 242 -18.61 0.72 -5.84
C ARG A 242 -17.93 -0.61 -5.47
N THR A 243 -17.07 -0.66 -4.45
CA THR A 243 -16.29 -1.88 -4.12
C THR A 243 -16.07 -2.07 -2.63
N THR A 244 -16.24 -3.30 -2.15
CA THR A 244 -16.04 -3.71 -0.76
C THR A 244 -14.58 -4.07 -0.47
N GLY A 245 -13.81 -3.16 0.12
CA GLY A 245 -12.67 -3.49 0.98
C GLY A 245 -13.16 -3.38 2.43
N GLY A 246 -13.08 -4.45 3.21
CA GLY A 246 -13.91 -4.65 4.43
C GLY A 246 -13.99 -3.45 5.37
N ASN A 247 -12.87 -3.08 5.99
CA ASN A 247 -12.81 -2.05 7.04
C ASN A 247 -11.49 -1.27 7.05
N ALA A 248 -10.81 -1.23 5.90
CA ALA A 248 -9.57 -0.49 5.69
C ALA A 248 -9.68 0.38 4.43
N SER A 249 -8.96 1.51 4.41
CA SER A 249 -8.93 2.40 3.26
C SER A 249 -8.42 1.72 1.99
N GLN A 250 -8.95 2.17 0.86
CA GLN A 250 -8.59 1.62 -0.45
C GLN A 250 -7.29 2.27 -0.95
N VAL A 251 -6.41 1.46 -1.54
CA VAL A 251 -5.28 1.95 -2.34
C VAL A 251 -5.84 2.75 -3.51
N THR A 252 -5.47 4.02 -3.61
CA THR A 252 -6.19 5.01 -4.43
C THR A 252 -5.22 6.01 -5.05
N ASP A 253 -5.51 6.41 -6.28
CA ASP A 253 -4.84 7.49 -6.99
C ASP A 253 -5.75 8.73 -7.00
N GLY A 254 -5.14 9.90 -6.88
CA GLY A 254 -5.86 11.17 -6.97
C GLY A 254 -5.04 12.36 -6.53
N ALA A 255 -5.58 13.54 -6.77
CA ALA A 255 -5.00 14.82 -6.36
C ALA A 255 -6.06 15.81 -5.88
N ALA A 256 -5.65 16.78 -5.07
CA ALA A 256 -6.48 17.87 -4.59
C ALA A 256 -5.63 19.13 -4.41
N ALA A 257 -6.18 20.30 -4.76
CA ALA A 257 -5.47 21.57 -4.70
C ALA A 257 -6.30 22.63 -3.98
N ILE A 258 -5.63 23.40 -3.13
CA ILE A 258 -6.17 24.50 -2.34
C ILE A 258 -5.39 25.77 -2.72
N LEU A 259 -6.09 26.78 -3.18
CA LEU A 259 -5.54 28.11 -3.46
C LEU A 259 -5.72 28.98 -2.22
N LEU A 260 -4.61 29.50 -1.69
CA LEU A 260 -4.59 30.35 -0.49
C LEU A 260 -3.98 31.71 -0.81
N MET A 261 -4.50 32.75 -0.16
CA MET A 261 -3.92 34.10 -0.21
C MET A 261 -4.33 34.90 1.04
N LYS A 262 -3.73 36.07 1.25
CA LYS A 262 -4.25 37.02 2.25
C LYS A 262 -5.66 37.48 1.86
N ARG A 263 -6.53 37.74 2.84
CA ARG A 263 -7.88 38.27 2.59
C ARG A 263 -7.83 39.59 1.82
N SER A 264 -6.94 40.50 2.20
CA SER A 264 -6.75 41.78 1.49
C SER A 264 -6.44 41.56 0.01
N LYS A 265 -5.57 40.60 -0.31
CA LYS A 265 -5.22 40.23 -1.69
C LYS A 265 -6.39 39.58 -2.42
N ALA A 266 -7.16 38.71 -1.78
CA ALA A 266 -8.37 38.14 -2.36
C ALA A 266 -9.39 39.22 -2.74
N ILE A 267 -9.57 40.22 -1.88
CA ILE A 267 -10.47 41.37 -2.13
C ILE A 267 -9.93 42.23 -3.29
N GLU A 268 -8.62 42.54 -3.29
CA GLU A 268 -7.96 43.29 -4.36
C GLU A 268 -8.15 42.62 -5.73
N LEU A 269 -8.02 41.29 -5.78
CA LEU A 269 -8.12 40.49 -7.00
C LEU A 269 -9.56 40.08 -7.36
N GLY A 270 -10.55 40.49 -6.57
CA GLY A 270 -11.96 40.10 -6.76
C GLY A 270 -12.22 38.58 -6.65
N GLN A 271 -11.37 37.85 -5.92
CA GLN A 271 -11.50 36.42 -5.73
C GLN A 271 -12.57 36.08 -4.68
N PRO A 272 -13.37 35.01 -4.89
CA PRO A 272 -14.32 34.56 -3.88
C PRO A 272 -13.58 34.04 -2.65
N ILE A 273 -14.17 34.20 -1.47
CA ILE A 273 -13.63 33.66 -0.22
C ILE A 273 -14.51 32.49 0.22
N LEU A 274 -13.98 31.27 0.13
CA LEU A 274 -14.68 30.05 0.52
C LEU A 274 -14.59 29.83 2.03
N ALA A 275 -13.39 30.01 2.58
CA ALA A 275 -13.12 29.77 3.99
C ALA A 275 -11.89 30.53 4.46
N LYS A 276 -11.73 30.60 5.78
CA LYS A 276 -10.52 31.04 6.46
C LYS A 276 -9.77 29.82 7.00
N PHE A 277 -8.46 29.78 6.77
CA PHE A 277 -7.56 28.88 7.48
C PHE A 277 -7.19 29.51 8.82
N CYS A 278 -7.51 28.85 9.94
CA CYS A 278 -7.17 29.35 11.27
C CYS A 278 -5.80 28.86 11.73
N GLY A 279 -5.50 27.57 11.49
CA GLY A 279 -4.23 26.98 11.86
C GLY A 279 -4.24 25.46 11.78
N ALA A 280 -3.05 24.88 11.89
CA ALA A 280 -2.87 23.44 11.96
C ALA A 280 -1.77 23.08 12.97
N THR A 281 -1.81 21.87 13.51
CA THR A 281 -0.78 21.39 14.45
C THR A 281 -0.53 19.90 14.29
N VAL A 282 0.63 19.47 14.79
CA VAL A 282 1.09 18.07 14.79
C VAL A 282 1.33 17.59 16.22
N ALA A 283 1.10 16.32 16.47
CA ALA A 283 1.45 15.62 17.71
C ALA A 283 2.17 14.31 17.38
N GLY A 284 3.10 13.90 18.24
CA GLY A 284 3.74 12.58 18.18
C GLY A 284 3.01 11.60 19.10
N VAL A 285 2.95 10.34 18.70
CA VAL A 285 2.38 9.21 19.46
C VAL A 285 3.26 7.98 19.24
N PRO A 286 3.15 6.89 20.04
CA PRO A 286 3.96 5.70 19.79
C PRO A 286 3.73 5.12 18.38
N PRO A 287 4.80 4.81 17.60
CA PRO A 287 4.65 4.34 16.21
C PRO A 287 3.82 3.07 16.06
N ARG A 288 3.88 2.16 17.05
CA ARG A 288 3.10 0.92 17.04
C ARG A 288 1.59 1.09 17.05
N VAL A 289 1.09 2.23 17.52
CA VAL A 289 -0.33 2.57 17.58
C VAL A 289 -0.60 3.90 16.90
N MET A 290 0.15 4.21 15.84
CA MET A 290 0.09 5.50 15.13
C MET A 290 -1.33 5.98 14.77
N GLY A 291 -2.27 5.04 14.62
CA GLY A 291 -3.69 5.29 14.42
C GLY A 291 -4.36 6.21 15.43
N ILE A 292 -3.82 6.32 16.65
CA ILE A 292 -4.36 7.20 17.70
C ILE A 292 -3.98 8.67 17.51
N GLY A 293 -3.16 9.02 16.51
CA GLY A 293 -2.68 10.37 16.27
C GLY A 293 -3.71 11.51 16.41
N PRO A 294 -4.95 11.39 15.87
CA PRO A 294 -5.99 12.39 16.04
C PRO A 294 -6.35 12.70 17.51
N THR A 295 -6.27 11.72 18.41
CA THR A 295 -6.60 11.92 19.84
C THR A 295 -5.58 12.81 20.56
N ALA A 296 -4.35 12.91 20.03
CA ALA A 296 -3.36 13.87 20.51
C ALA A 296 -3.41 15.20 19.75
N ALA A 297 -3.65 15.16 18.43
CA ALA A 297 -3.58 16.36 17.58
C ALA A 297 -4.81 17.27 17.72
N ILE A 298 -6.02 16.71 17.82
CA ILE A 298 -7.26 17.48 17.91
C ILE A 298 -7.30 18.28 19.22
N PRO A 299 -7.12 17.70 20.42
CA PRO A 299 -7.13 18.49 21.66
C PRO A 299 -6.03 19.55 21.70
N LYS A 300 -4.84 19.24 21.16
CA LYS A 300 -3.73 20.21 21.04
C LYS A 300 -4.09 21.39 20.14
N LEU A 301 -4.85 21.17 19.07
CA LEU A 301 -5.30 22.24 18.19
C LEU A 301 -6.38 23.09 18.89
N LEU A 302 -7.39 22.44 19.47
CA LEU A 302 -8.49 23.12 20.14
C LEU A 302 -8.00 24.00 21.30
N SER A 303 -7.03 23.53 22.09
CA SER A 303 -6.45 24.32 23.18
C SER A 303 -5.72 25.58 22.69
N LYS A 304 -5.04 25.53 21.54
CA LYS A 304 -4.39 26.71 20.92
C LYS A 304 -5.38 27.81 20.54
N PHE A 305 -6.60 27.43 20.18
CA PHE A 305 -7.65 28.37 19.80
C PHE A 305 -8.68 28.61 20.90
N ASN A 306 -8.51 28.01 22.09
CA ASN A 306 -9.46 28.05 23.20
C ASN A 306 -10.88 27.65 22.77
N LEU A 307 -10.99 26.51 22.07
CA LEU A 307 -12.25 25.93 21.61
C LEU A 307 -12.51 24.60 22.31
N THR A 308 -13.77 24.20 22.29
CA THR A 308 -14.27 22.89 22.70
C THR A 308 -14.61 22.06 21.46
N LYS A 309 -14.69 20.74 21.61
CA LYS A 309 -15.07 19.84 20.50
C LYS A 309 -16.54 20.02 20.11
N GLU A 310 -17.38 20.48 21.04
CA GLU A 310 -18.80 20.74 20.84
C GLU A 310 -19.05 21.90 19.87
N GLU A 311 -18.16 22.90 19.87
CA GLU A 311 -18.18 24.05 18.97
C GLU A 311 -17.79 23.71 17.52
N ILE A 312 -17.22 22.53 17.28
CA ILE A 312 -16.93 22.07 15.93
C ILE A 312 -18.20 21.49 15.31
N ASP A 313 -18.55 21.98 14.12
CA ASP A 313 -19.75 21.54 13.41
C ASP A 313 -19.54 20.24 12.64
N ILE A 314 -18.40 20.12 11.95
CA ILE A 314 -18.07 18.97 11.10
C ILE A 314 -16.60 18.59 11.33
N PHE A 315 -16.35 17.29 11.41
CA PHE A 315 -15.03 16.70 11.42
C PHE A 315 -14.82 15.85 10.15
N GLU A 316 -13.68 16.04 9.49
CA GLU A 316 -13.15 15.08 8.50
C GLU A 316 -11.95 14.37 9.13
N ILE A 317 -12.16 13.16 9.63
CA ILE A 317 -11.12 12.32 10.24
C ILE A 317 -10.77 11.19 9.27
N ASN A 318 -9.52 11.10 8.86
CA ASN A 318 -9.11 10.13 7.86
C ASN A 318 -9.31 8.69 8.36
N GLU A 319 -10.01 7.88 7.57
CA GLU A 319 -10.36 6.51 7.89
C GLU A 319 -9.32 5.54 7.31
N ALA A 320 -8.06 5.62 7.77
CA ALA A 320 -7.02 4.71 7.29
C ALA A 320 -7.41 3.24 7.54
N PHE A 321 -7.88 2.96 8.75
CA PHE A 321 -8.47 1.69 9.20
C PHE A 321 -9.62 1.98 10.17
N ALA A 322 -10.66 1.15 10.17
CA ALA A 322 -11.82 1.33 11.05
C ALA A 322 -11.45 1.18 12.54
N SER A 323 -10.49 0.31 12.89
CA SER A 323 -9.97 0.17 14.26
C SER A 323 -9.55 1.52 14.85
N MET A 324 -8.79 2.29 14.07
CA MET A 324 -8.26 3.60 14.44
C MET A 324 -9.36 4.67 14.47
N ALA A 325 -10.26 4.66 13.49
CA ALA A 325 -11.36 5.62 13.41
C ALA A 325 -12.36 5.44 14.57
N VAL A 326 -12.74 4.20 14.87
CA VAL A 326 -13.61 3.86 16.01
C VAL A 326 -12.95 4.23 17.32
N TYR A 327 -11.66 3.93 17.49
CA TYR A 327 -10.91 4.36 18.67
C TYR A 327 -10.94 5.89 18.83
N CYS A 328 -10.61 6.65 17.79
CA CYS A 328 -10.59 8.11 17.85
C CYS A 328 -11.98 8.70 18.18
N LEU A 329 -13.06 8.16 17.61
CA LEU A 329 -14.42 8.57 17.92
C LEU A 329 -14.76 8.37 19.41
N ARG A 330 -14.44 7.18 19.94
CA ARG A 330 -14.73 6.82 21.33
C ARG A 330 -13.91 7.66 22.31
N GLU A 331 -12.60 7.72 22.10
CA GLU A 331 -11.66 8.40 22.98
C GLU A 331 -11.95 9.91 23.05
N LEU A 332 -12.23 10.53 21.90
CA LEU A 332 -12.57 11.95 21.85
C LEU A 332 -14.03 12.22 22.23
N GLY A 333 -14.88 11.19 22.36
CA GLY A 333 -16.32 11.32 22.59
C GLY A 333 -16.98 12.21 21.52
N LEU A 334 -16.71 11.95 20.24
CA LEU A 334 -17.28 12.69 19.12
C LEU A 334 -18.61 12.10 18.68
N ASP A 335 -19.55 12.97 18.34
CA ASP A 335 -20.78 12.57 17.66
C ASP A 335 -20.46 12.09 16.24
N HIS A 336 -20.75 10.83 15.95
CA HIS A 336 -20.48 10.22 14.65
C HIS A 336 -21.26 10.89 13.50
N GLU A 337 -22.38 11.57 13.77
CA GLU A 337 -23.10 12.34 12.76
C GLU A 337 -22.31 13.57 12.29
N LYS A 338 -21.41 14.10 13.12
CA LYS A 338 -20.50 15.19 12.74
C LYS A 338 -19.24 14.72 12.02
N VAL A 339 -18.89 13.42 12.08
CA VAL A 339 -17.63 12.89 11.53
C VAL A 339 -17.87 12.23 10.19
N ASN A 340 -17.20 12.70 9.14
CA ASN A 340 -17.28 12.16 7.78
C ASN A 340 -18.74 11.96 7.30
N PRO A 341 -19.59 13.00 7.31
CA PRO A 341 -21.01 12.87 6.96
C PRO A 341 -21.26 12.41 5.51
N ARG A 342 -20.24 12.54 4.64
CA ARG A 342 -20.24 12.07 3.25
C ARG A 342 -19.49 10.75 3.04
N GLY A 343 -19.13 10.07 4.13
CA GLY A 343 -18.24 8.91 4.10
C GLY A 343 -16.78 9.32 3.95
N GLY A 344 -15.86 8.49 4.44
CA GLY A 344 -14.44 8.78 4.46
C GLY A 344 -13.62 7.82 3.60
N ALA A 345 -12.35 7.66 3.97
CA ALA A 345 -11.36 6.98 3.15
C ALA A 345 -11.54 5.46 3.01
N ILE A 346 -12.33 4.81 3.89
CA ILE A 346 -12.74 3.40 3.70
C ILE A 346 -13.57 3.28 2.42
N ALA A 347 -14.50 4.19 2.22
CA ALA A 347 -15.38 4.19 1.06
C ALA A 347 -14.78 4.91 -0.15
N LEU A 348 -14.23 6.12 0.05
CA LEU A 348 -13.75 6.99 -1.04
C LEU A 348 -12.34 6.63 -1.50
N GLY A 349 -11.51 6.07 -0.60
CA GLY A 349 -10.10 5.80 -0.84
C GLY A 349 -9.13 6.76 -0.14
N HIS A 350 -7.88 6.33 0.03
CA HIS A 350 -6.81 7.07 0.70
C HIS A 350 -5.59 7.27 -0.22
N PRO A 351 -5.62 8.26 -1.14
CA PRO A 351 -4.42 8.68 -1.87
C PRO A 351 -3.51 9.45 -0.91
N LEU A 352 -2.58 8.75 -0.26
CA LEU A 352 -1.78 9.22 0.88
C LEU A 352 -1.52 10.74 0.88
N GLY A 353 -0.66 11.24 -0.02
CA GLY A 353 -0.30 12.66 -0.09
C GLY A 353 -1.44 13.61 -0.42
N ALA A 354 -2.46 13.17 -1.16
CA ALA A 354 -3.62 13.99 -1.53
C ALA A 354 -4.67 14.12 -0.43
N THR A 355 -4.70 13.20 0.54
CA THR A 355 -5.84 13.07 1.46
C THR A 355 -6.07 14.31 2.32
N GLY A 356 -5.02 14.92 2.86
CA GLY A 356 -5.19 16.12 3.69
C GLY A 356 -5.80 17.31 2.93
N ALA A 357 -5.43 17.51 1.66
CA ALA A 357 -6.04 18.53 0.81
C ALA A 357 -7.45 18.13 0.34
N ARG A 358 -7.66 16.84 0.04
CA ARG A 358 -8.97 16.28 -0.33
C ARG A 358 -10.00 16.50 0.77
N GLN A 359 -9.65 16.23 2.02
CA GLN A 359 -10.54 16.43 3.17
C GLN A 359 -10.99 17.89 3.31
N ILE A 360 -10.13 18.85 2.97
CA ILE A 360 -10.51 20.28 2.95
C ILE A 360 -11.54 20.54 1.85
N CYS A 361 -11.36 19.96 0.65
CA CYS A 361 -12.37 20.08 -0.42
C CYS A 361 -13.73 19.54 0.04
N THR A 362 -13.73 18.33 0.64
CA THR A 362 -14.96 17.65 1.08
C THR A 362 -15.65 18.35 2.24
N ILE A 363 -14.90 18.78 3.26
CA ILE A 363 -15.48 19.45 4.43
C ILE A 363 -16.06 20.82 4.07
N LEU A 364 -15.44 21.55 3.12
CA LEU A 364 -15.95 22.83 2.64
C LEU A 364 -17.21 22.69 1.81
N SER A 365 -17.28 21.69 0.91
CA SER A 365 -18.52 21.41 0.18
C SER A 365 -19.65 21.00 1.12
N GLU A 366 -19.37 20.17 2.13
CA GLU A 366 -20.38 19.81 3.12
C GLU A 366 -20.85 20.99 3.95
N ALA A 367 -19.92 21.83 4.41
CA ALA A 367 -20.22 23.05 5.15
C ALA A 367 -21.09 24.02 4.33
N ARG A 368 -20.83 24.14 3.02
CA ARG A 368 -21.67 24.91 2.09
C ARG A 368 -23.09 24.35 2.03
N ARG A 369 -23.24 23.04 1.84
CA ARG A 369 -24.55 22.36 1.76
C ARG A 369 -25.36 22.51 3.05
N THR A 370 -24.70 22.43 4.19
CA THR A 370 -25.34 22.39 5.52
C THR A 370 -25.31 23.74 6.24
N LYS A 371 -24.70 24.77 5.64
CA LYS A 371 -24.47 26.11 6.22
C LYS A 371 -23.71 26.09 7.55
N LYS A 372 -22.96 25.01 7.81
CA LYS A 372 -22.10 24.86 8.98
C LYS A 372 -20.84 25.71 8.85
N LYS A 373 -20.25 26.11 9.97
CA LYS A 373 -19.21 27.15 10.01
C LYS A 373 -17.86 26.62 10.49
N ILE A 374 -17.82 25.87 11.58
CA ILE A 374 -16.57 25.54 12.25
C ILE A 374 -16.16 24.12 11.88
N LEU A 375 -15.02 24.00 11.19
CA LEU A 375 -14.64 22.78 10.50
C LEU A 375 -13.27 22.31 10.97
N LEU A 376 -13.12 21.01 11.21
CA LEU A 376 -11.85 20.42 11.61
C LEU A 376 -11.51 19.23 10.74
N THR A 377 -10.29 19.19 10.19
CA THR A 377 -9.74 18.00 9.53
C THR A 377 -8.68 17.36 10.41
N SER A 378 -8.56 16.03 10.40
CA SER A 378 -7.49 15.32 11.11
C SER A 378 -7.16 13.97 10.49
N MET A 379 -5.95 13.50 10.74
CA MET A 379 -5.49 12.17 10.33
C MET A 379 -4.41 11.63 11.27
N CYS A 380 -4.37 10.30 11.39
CA CYS A 380 -3.18 9.59 11.84
C CYS A 380 -2.10 9.65 10.75
N ILE A 381 -0.85 9.45 11.16
CA ILE A 381 0.33 9.57 10.29
C ILE A 381 1.26 8.41 10.63
N GLY A 382 1.73 7.73 9.60
CA GLY A 382 2.74 6.69 9.73
C GLY A 382 3.92 7.11 10.60
N THR A 383 4.59 6.14 11.22
CA THR A 383 5.68 6.35 12.19
C THR A 383 5.27 7.10 13.47
N GLY A 384 3.98 7.13 13.82
CA GLY A 384 3.54 7.60 15.14
C GLY A 384 3.31 9.09 15.24
N GLN A 385 2.46 9.67 14.38
CA GLN A 385 2.09 11.08 14.50
C GLN A 385 0.60 11.28 14.23
N GLY A 386 0.10 12.47 14.54
CA GLY A 386 -1.22 12.95 14.13
C GLY A 386 -1.16 14.42 13.74
N MET A 387 -2.01 14.84 12.83
CA MET A 387 -2.15 16.25 12.44
C MET A 387 -3.62 16.65 12.43
N ALA A 388 -3.90 17.90 12.79
CA ALA A 388 -5.23 18.49 12.75
C ALA A 388 -5.17 19.90 12.17
N GLY A 389 -6.21 20.30 11.42
CA GLY A 389 -6.36 21.64 10.83
C GLY A 389 -7.75 22.22 11.11
N LEU A 390 -7.80 23.52 11.40
CA LEU A 390 -9.02 24.27 11.77
C LEU A 390 -9.33 25.30 10.69
N PHE A 391 -10.60 25.32 10.26
CA PHE A 391 -11.11 26.19 9.22
C PHE A 391 -12.45 26.80 9.62
N VAL A 392 -12.73 28.00 9.13
CA VAL A 392 -14.03 28.65 9.25
C VAL A 392 -14.61 28.82 7.85
N ASN A 393 -15.76 28.17 7.59
CA ASN A 393 -16.51 28.37 6.36
C ASN A 393 -17.06 29.79 6.29
N GLU A 394 -16.75 30.48 5.21
CA GLU A 394 -17.24 31.83 4.91
C GLU A 394 -18.14 31.89 3.69
N HIS A 395 -18.33 30.74 3.04
CA HIS A 395 -19.20 30.59 1.90
C HIS A 395 -20.66 30.57 2.36
N ILE A 396 -21.17 31.74 2.71
CA ILE A 396 -22.60 32.03 2.85
C ILE A 396 -22.97 32.79 1.57
N GLN A 397 -23.59 32.09 0.61
CA GLN A 397 -23.94 32.69 -0.68
C GLN A 397 -24.80 33.96 -0.50
N PRO A 398 -24.47 35.08 -1.17
CA PRO A 398 -25.48 35.90 -1.81
C PRO A 398 -26.09 35.08 -2.97
N GLU A 399 -27.41 35.15 -3.14
CA GLU A 399 -28.11 34.55 -4.29
C GLU A 399 -27.38 34.88 -5.61
N GLY A 400 -27.04 33.87 -6.42
CA GLY A 400 -26.52 34.08 -7.77
C GLY A 400 -25.11 33.58 -8.09
N TYR A 401 -24.45 32.82 -7.22
CA TYR A 401 -23.29 32.01 -7.69
C TYR A 401 -23.84 30.73 -8.34
N PRO A 402 -23.75 30.57 -9.67
CA PRO A 402 -24.33 29.41 -10.32
C PRO A 402 -23.64 28.15 -9.82
N ILE A 403 -24.42 27.26 -9.23
CA ILE A 403 -24.09 25.83 -9.30
C ILE A 403 -24.17 25.54 -10.79
N MET A 404 -23.05 25.27 -11.46
CA MET A 404 -23.14 24.75 -12.82
C MET A 404 -23.99 23.50 -12.74
N SER A 405 -25.20 23.56 -13.28
CA SER A 405 -26.06 22.39 -13.35
C SER A 405 -25.36 21.34 -14.22
N SER A 406 -25.62 20.06 -13.95
CA SER A 406 -25.09 18.96 -14.76
C SER A 406 -25.44 19.10 -16.25
N GLU A 407 -26.49 19.86 -16.57
CA GLU A 407 -26.93 20.19 -17.93
C GLU A 407 -26.11 21.34 -18.54
N GLU A 408 -25.77 22.39 -17.78
CA GLU A 408 -24.87 23.47 -18.24
C GLU A 408 -23.42 23.01 -18.42
N ALA A 409 -22.95 22.04 -17.63
CA ALA A 409 -21.65 21.41 -17.82
C ALA A 409 -21.58 20.59 -19.13
N GLN A 410 -22.71 20.08 -19.61
CA GLN A 410 -22.81 19.38 -20.90
C GLN A 410 -23.05 20.33 -22.08
N GLN A 411 -23.78 21.45 -21.89
CA GLN A 411 -24.05 22.43 -22.95
C GLN A 411 -22.91 23.43 -23.18
N ASN A 412 -22.21 23.90 -22.13
CA ASN A 412 -21.06 24.79 -22.30
C ASN A 412 -19.80 24.06 -22.80
N GLY A 413 -19.80 22.72 -22.82
CA GLY A 413 -18.77 21.89 -23.45
C GLY A 413 -18.82 21.86 -24.98
N SER A 414 -19.86 22.39 -25.62
CA SER A 414 -20.00 22.31 -27.09
C SER A 414 -20.24 23.65 -27.81
N ALA A 415 -20.44 24.77 -27.12
CA ALA A 415 -20.97 25.98 -27.77
C ALA A 415 -20.05 27.22 -27.79
N ALA A 416 -18.82 27.17 -27.25
CA ALA A 416 -17.93 28.34 -27.28
C ALA A 416 -16.43 28.02 -27.44
N VAL A 417 -16.08 26.92 -28.10
CA VAL A 417 -14.70 26.71 -28.60
C VAL A 417 -14.66 27.18 -30.06
N VAL A 418 -14.49 28.50 -30.23
CA VAL A 418 -14.03 29.03 -31.51
C VAL A 418 -12.56 28.64 -31.66
N ASP A 419 -12.34 27.61 -32.45
CA ASP A 419 -11.16 27.32 -33.28
C ASP A 419 -9.74 27.41 -32.68
N GLN A 420 -9.56 27.07 -31.40
CA GLN A 420 -8.20 26.86 -30.84
C GLN A 420 -7.62 25.48 -31.20
N ASN A 421 -8.46 24.52 -31.61
CA ASN A 421 -8.01 23.18 -32.00
C ASN A 421 -7.42 23.14 -33.42
N ALA A 422 -7.88 23.98 -34.37
CA ALA A 422 -7.20 24.08 -35.67
C ALA A 422 -5.86 24.81 -35.54
N GLN A 423 -5.76 25.83 -34.68
CA GLN A 423 -4.49 26.51 -34.42
C GLN A 423 -3.49 25.57 -33.73
N ALA A 424 -3.90 24.83 -32.70
CA ALA A 424 -3.03 23.84 -32.06
C ALA A 424 -2.60 22.71 -33.01
N LYS A 425 -3.47 22.30 -33.95
CA LYS A 425 -3.12 21.33 -34.99
C LYS A 425 -2.14 21.94 -36.02
N ALA A 426 -2.37 23.18 -36.45
CA ALA A 426 -1.46 23.88 -37.35
C ALA A 426 -0.09 24.15 -36.72
N ASP A 427 -0.04 24.42 -35.41
CA ASP A 427 1.20 24.63 -34.66
C ASP A 427 1.99 23.31 -34.52
N VAL A 428 1.30 22.18 -34.29
CA VAL A 428 1.91 20.85 -34.26
C VAL A 428 2.40 20.42 -35.65
N ASP A 429 1.60 20.67 -36.70
CA ASP A 429 1.97 20.36 -38.08
C ASP A 429 3.16 21.23 -38.54
N ASN A 430 3.22 22.51 -38.15
CA ASN A 430 4.37 23.39 -38.38
C ASN A 430 5.61 22.95 -37.59
N MET A 431 5.46 22.49 -36.35
CA MET A 431 6.57 22.00 -35.54
C MET A 431 7.14 20.69 -36.10
N LEU A 432 6.27 19.81 -36.62
CA LEU A 432 6.66 18.59 -37.34
C LEU A 432 7.38 18.92 -38.65
N ALA A 433 6.86 19.86 -39.44
CA ALA A 433 7.51 20.31 -40.67
C ALA A 433 8.89 20.94 -40.40
N GLN A 434 9.04 21.72 -39.32
CA GLN A 434 10.34 22.26 -38.90
C GLN A 434 11.33 21.18 -38.43
N LEU A 435 10.85 20.13 -37.77
CA LEU A 435 11.66 18.99 -37.35
C LEU A 435 12.10 18.12 -38.54
N GLU A 436 11.22 17.94 -39.53
CA GLU A 436 11.55 17.25 -40.79
C GLU A 436 12.51 18.08 -41.65
N ALA A 437 12.33 19.40 -41.73
CA ALA A 437 13.26 20.30 -42.41
C ALA A 437 14.65 20.32 -41.72
N LYS A 438 14.69 20.28 -40.38
CA LYS A 438 15.97 20.14 -39.63
C LYS A 438 16.64 18.79 -39.85
N LYS A 439 15.87 17.70 -39.97
CA LYS A 439 16.39 16.37 -40.33
C LYS A 439 16.91 16.33 -41.78
N ALA A 440 16.22 16.98 -42.72
CA ALA A 440 16.66 17.08 -44.11
C ALA A 440 17.91 17.97 -44.26
N ALA A 441 18.00 19.08 -43.51
CA ALA A 441 19.18 19.94 -43.50
C ALA A 441 20.41 19.25 -42.87
N ALA A 442 20.20 18.41 -41.85
CA ALA A 442 21.27 17.60 -41.26
C ALA A 442 21.76 16.47 -42.20
N ALA A 443 20.91 16.04 -43.15
CA ALA A 443 21.26 15.04 -44.16
C ALA A 443 21.91 15.62 -45.44
N ALA A 444 21.94 16.96 -45.58
CA ALA A 444 22.41 17.65 -46.80
C ALA A 444 23.70 18.47 -46.62
N ALA A 445 24.41 18.34 -45.49
CA ALA A 445 25.70 19.01 -45.31
C ALA A 445 26.80 18.26 -46.09
N PRO A 446 27.55 18.93 -47.00
CA PRO A 446 28.61 18.27 -47.76
C PRO A 446 29.89 18.11 -46.93
N GLU A 447 30.41 16.89 -46.85
CA GLU A 447 31.80 16.63 -46.44
C GLU A 447 32.74 17.02 -47.59
N THR A 448 33.57 18.03 -47.37
CA THR A 448 34.70 18.36 -48.25
C THR A 448 35.87 17.41 -47.96
N ALA A 449 36.33 16.74 -49.02
CA ALA A 449 37.44 15.80 -49.03
C ALA A 449 38.83 16.46 -48.95
N SER A 450 39.81 15.71 -48.44
CA SER A 450 41.17 15.68 -48.99
C SER A 450 41.81 14.31 -48.79
N GLU A 451 42.40 13.82 -49.88
CA GLU A 451 43.03 12.53 -50.22
C GLU A 451 44.14 12.07 -49.23
N GLU A 452 44.55 10.80 -49.10
CA GLU A 452 45.24 9.98 -50.10
C GLU A 452 45.21 8.45 -49.80
N LYS A 453 45.09 7.67 -50.89
CA LYS A 453 45.73 6.38 -51.26
C LYS A 453 45.98 5.33 -50.14
N THR A 454 45.63 4.05 -50.31
CA THR A 454 46.20 3.15 -51.33
C THR A 454 45.36 1.87 -51.46
N GLN A 455 45.37 1.31 -52.66
CA GLN A 455 44.69 0.12 -53.18
C GLN A 455 45.14 -1.21 -52.55
N GLU A 456 44.25 -2.21 -52.53
CA GLU A 456 44.34 -3.51 -53.26
C GLU A 456 43.16 -4.40 -52.78
N ALA A 457 42.18 -4.67 -53.66
CA ALA A 457 42.06 -5.85 -54.56
C ALA A 457 41.70 -7.14 -53.78
N ASN A 458 40.81 -8.05 -54.18
CA ASN A 458 39.83 -8.34 -55.24
C ASN A 458 39.15 -9.65 -54.71
N GLY A 459 37.96 -10.12 -55.06
CA GLY A 459 36.94 -9.81 -56.06
C GLY A 459 35.65 -10.56 -55.65
N GLU A 460 34.48 -10.08 -56.08
CA GLU A 460 33.68 -10.63 -57.19
C GLU A 460 32.84 -11.87 -56.79
N SER A 461 31.58 -12.05 -57.20
CA SER A 461 30.57 -11.25 -57.90
C SER A 461 29.30 -12.12 -58.00
N ASP A 462 28.13 -11.45 -58.13
CA ASP A 462 26.99 -11.81 -59.01
C ASP A 462 26.29 -13.21 -58.88
N LYS A 463 24.96 -13.39 -58.96
CA LYS A 463 23.79 -12.58 -59.36
C LYS A 463 22.52 -13.47 -59.27
N LYS A 464 21.33 -12.83 -59.31
CA LYS A 464 19.99 -13.33 -59.73
C LYS A 464 19.25 -14.24 -58.73
N GLN A 465 17.93 -14.18 -58.54
CA GLN A 465 16.77 -13.58 -59.21
C GLN A 465 15.66 -13.54 -58.11
N ASP A 466 15.00 -12.42 -57.84
CA ASP A 466 13.85 -11.83 -58.55
C ASP A 466 12.47 -12.35 -58.10
N ASP A 467 11.55 -11.40 -58.13
CA ASP A 467 10.17 -11.31 -57.66
C ASP A 467 9.27 -12.55 -57.70
N SER A 468 8.50 -12.73 -56.62
CA SER A 468 7.01 -12.80 -56.62
C SER A 468 6.49 -13.42 -55.30
N TYR A 469 5.20 -13.20 -54.99
CA TYR A 469 4.46 -13.66 -53.80
C TYR A 469 4.42 -12.74 -52.57
N ARG A 470 3.93 -11.52 -52.79
CA ARG A 470 3.30 -10.73 -51.72
C ARG A 470 2.00 -10.07 -52.17
N ARG A 471 1.04 -10.89 -52.60
CA ARG A 471 -0.41 -10.60 -52.72
C ARG A 471 -1.13 -11.94 -52.59
N GLU A 472 -2.32 -11.92 -51.97
CA GLU A 472 -3.20 -13.08 -51.65
C GLU A 472 -3.02 -13.74 -50.27
N ARG A 473 -3.43 -13.05 -49.20
CA ARG A 473 -4.20 -13.68 -48.09
C ARG A 473 -4.89 -12.66 -47.18
N GLU A 474 -5.53 -11.67 -47.79
CA GLU A 474 -6.57 -10.85 -47.16
C GLU A 474 -7.81 -10.95 -48.06
N ASP A 475 -8.54 -12.06 -47.93
CA ASP A 475 -9.95 -12.22 -48.29
C ASP A 475 -10.34 -13.70 -48.17
N ARG A 476 -11.07 -14.03 -47.09
CA ARG A 476 -11.98 -15.17 -46.90
C ARG A 476 -12.17 -15.43 -45.40
N ASN A 477 -13.14 -14.74 -44.83
CA ASN A 477 -14.21 -15.33 -44.01
C ASN A 477 -14.94 -14.23 -43.22
N ARG A 478 -15.55 -13.31 -43.97
CA ARG A 478 -16.87 -12.76 -43.62
C ARG A 478 -17.87 -13.54 -44.48
N GLU A 479 -18.47 -14.57 -43.91
CA GLU A 479 -19.78 -15.13 -44.32
C GLU A 479 -20.07 -16.36 -43.45
N ARG A 480 -20.80 -16.13 -42.35
CA ARG A 480 -21.70 -17.07 -41.67
C ARG A 480 -22.36 -16.33 -40.50
N GLU A 481 -23.24 -15.40 -40.86
CA GLU A 481 -24.38 -15.04 -40.01
C GLU A 481 -25.65 -15.46 -40.73
N ARG A 482 -26.46 -16.31 -40.08
CA ARG A 482 -27.93 -16.27 -39.96
C ARG A 482 -28.55 -17.67 -39.88
N ASP A 483 -29.13 -17.94 -38.70
CA ASP A 483 -30.33 -18.72 -38.37
C ASP A 483 -30.39 -18.69 -36.82
N GLY A 484 -31.27 -18.01 -36.07
CA GLY A 484 -32.73 -17.87 -36.11
C GLY A 484 -33.37 -18.91 -35.18
N ARG A 485 -33.70 -18.66 -33.89
CA ARG A 485 -34.99 -18.12 -33.37
C ARG A 485 -35.11 -18.23 -31.81
N PRO A 486 -36.16 -17.66 -31.15
CA PRO A 486 -36.06 -16.90 -29.87
C PRO A 486 -36.79 -17.50 -28.65
N GLY A 487 -36.58 -16.91 -27.45
CA GLY A 487 -37.53 -16.98 -26.31
C GLY A 487 -36.94 -17.01 -24.89
N ASP A 488 -37.07 -15.89 -24.17
CA ASP A 488 -37.34 -15.69 -22.72
C ASP A 488 -36.83 -16.67 -21.63
N ARG A 489 -35.97 -16.18 -20.72
CA ARG A 489 -36.30 -15.90 -19.29
C ARG A 489 -35.06 -15.47 -18.46
N GLN A 490 -35.33 -14.53 -17.55
CA GLN A 490 -34.46 -13.94 -16.53
C GLN A 490 -33.63 -14.96 -15.71
N SER A 491 -32.36 -14.64 -15.43
CA SER A 491 -31.83 -14.56 -14.05
C SER A 491 -30.37 -14.06 -14.01
N PHE A 492 -30.17 -12.93 -13.33
CA PHE A 492 -29.05 -12.58 -12.43
C PHE A 492 -27.60 -13.09 -12.67
N ARG A 493 -26.65 -12.13 -12.53
CA ARG A 493 -25.20 -12.22 -12.23
C ARG A 493 -24.21 -12.05 -13.40
N GLY A 494 -23.93 -10.78 -13.70
CA GLY A 494 -22.70 -10.11 -13.25
C GLY A 494 -21.31 -10.69 -13.59
N ARG A 495 -20.50 -9.78 -14.16
CA ARG A 495 -19.03 -9.61 -14.05
C ARG A 495 -18.16 -10.16 -15.18
N GLY A 496 -17.66 -9.20 -15.97
CA GLY A 496 -16.45 -9.33 -16.77
C GLY A 496 -15.16 -9.33 -15.93
N ARG A 497 -14.01 -9.29 -16.61
CA ARG A 497 -12.71 -8.92 -16.04
C ARG A 497 -11.67 -8.60 -17.11
N GLY A 498 -10.95 -7.49 -16.91
CA GLY A 498 -9.57 -7.27 -17.32
C GLY A 498 -8.59 -7.85 -16.28
N ARG A 499 -7.34 -8.06 -16.71
CA ARG A 499 -6.21 -8.60 -15.94
C ARG A 499 -5.44 -7.46 -15.25
N GLY A 500 -5.52 -7.38 -13.93
CA GLY A 500 -4.39 -6.97 -13.09
C GLY A 500 -3.58 -8.20 -12.71
N GLY A 501 -2.33 -8.03 -12.27
CA GLY A 501 -1.44 -9.10 -11.80
C GLY A 501 -2.24 -10.14 -11.01
N PHE A 502 -2.06 -11.40 -11.38
CA PHE A 502 -2.85 -12.52 -10.88
C PHE A 502 -2.78 -12.56 -9.35
N GLU A 503 -3.69 -11.86 -8.68
CA GLU A 503 -4.30 -12.38 -7.46
C GLU A 503 -4.64 -13.81 -7.83
N LYS A 504 -3.91 -14.75 -7.25
CA LYS A 504 -4.27 -16.15 -7.38
C LYS A 504 -5.63 -16.26 -6.71
N ARG A 505 -6.71 -16.10 -7.49
CA ARG A 505 -8.08 -16.26 -6.98
C ARG A 505 -8.06 -17.59 -6.25
N ASN A 506 -8.42 -17.66 -4.99
CA ASN A 506 -8.44 -18.96 -4.33
C ASN A 506 -9.77 -19.63 -4.64
N ASN A 507 -9.89 -20.28 -5.80
CA ASN A 507 -11.09 -21.04 -6.17
C ASN A 507 -11.11 -22.44 -5.53
N ASN A 508 -10.38 -22.64 -4.43
CA ASN A 508 -10.48 -23.86 -3.64
C ASN A 508 -11.89 -23.93 -3.03
N ARG A 509 -12.62 -24.99 -3.36
CA ARG A 509 -13.99 -25.21 -2.89
C ARG A 509 -14.07 -26.24 -1.78
N PHE A 510 -12.96 -26.90 -1.43
CA PHE A 510 -12.90 -27.84 -0.32
C PHE A 510 -13.29 -27.17 0.99
N ASP A 511 -14.30 -27.74 1.65
CA ASP A 511 -14.81 -27.27 2.93
C ASP A 511 -15.02 -28.46 3.90
N PRO A 512 -14.07 -28.68 4.82
CA PRO A 512 -14.18 -29.77 5.79
C PRO A 512 -15.22 -29.51 6.89
N SER A 513 -15.82 -28.32 6.97
CA SER A 513 -16.94 -28.05 7.91
C SER A 513 -18.24 -28.75 7.54
N THR A 514 -18.27 -29.42 6.38
CA THR A 514 -19.37 -30.29 5.95
C THR A 514 -19.42 -31.63 6.67
N GLN A 515 -18.36 -32.00 7.39
CA GLN A 515 -18.34 -33.21 8.23
C GLN A 515 -18.99 -32.93 9.59
N GLY A 516 -19.78 -33.87 10.09
CA GLY A 516 -20.32 -33.82 11.45
C GLY A 516 -19.23 -33.95 12.51
N GLU A 517 -19.55 -33.55 13.73
CA GLU A 517 -18.67 -33.75 14.88
C GLU A 517 -18.33 -35.23 15.04
N SER A 518 -17.07 -35.53 15.36
CA SER A 518 -16.57 -36.90 15.53
C SER A 518 -15.52 -36.95 16.63
N ASP A 519 -15.49 -38.03 17.39
CA ASP A 519 -14.48 -38.37 18.38
C ASP A 519 -13.73 -39.66 18.01
N ASP A 520 -13.86 -40.15 16.77
CA ASP A 520 -13.28 -41.42 16.34
C ASP A 520 -11.74 -41.39 16.44
N PRO A 521 -11.14 -42.19 17.36
CA PRO A 521 -9.71 -42.17 17.58
C PRO A 521 -8.90 -42.62 16.36
N VAL A 522 -9.47 -43.47 15.50
CA VAL A 522 -8.80 -43.94 14.28
C VAL A 522 -8.73 -42.82 13.24
N ALA A 523 -9.84 -42.12 13.00
CA ALA A 523 -9.87 -40.98 12.09
C ALA A 523 -8.99 -39.82 12.58
N ILE A 524 -8.99 -39.52 13.89
CA ILE A 524 -8.12 -38.51 14.50
C ILE A 524 -6.65 -38.83 14.23
N ARG A 525 -6.21 -40.05 14.61
CA ARG A 525 -4.81 -40.48 14.40
C ARG A 525 -4.43 -40.38 12.93
N LYS A 526 -5.27 -40.93 12.04
CA LYS A 526 -5.03 -40.90 10.59
C LYS A 526 -4.82 -39.47 10.08
N GLN A 527 -5.62 -38.50 10.54
CA GLN A 527 -5.51 -37.11 10.10
C GLN A 527 -4.27 -36.39 10.66
N VAL A 528 -3.94 -36.60 11.94
CA VAL A 528 -2.79 -35.95 12.56
C VAL A 528 -1.47 -36.60 12.11
N GLU A 529 -1.39 -37.93 12.08
CA GLU A 529 -0.24 -38.68 11.56
C GLU A 529 0.04 -38.31 10.10
N PHE A 530 -1.00 -38.04 9.29
CA PHE A 530 -0.80 -37.53 7.94
C PHE A 530 -0.01 -36.22 7.93
N TYR A 531 -0.29 -35.25 8.82
CA TYR A 531 0.45 -33.98 8.84
C TYR A 531 1.95 -34.15 9.09
N PHE A 532 2.29 -35.12 9.94
CA PHE A 532 3.66 -35.44 10.29
C PHE A 532 4.29 -36.51 9.40
N SER A 533 3.54 -37.16 8.51
CA SER A 533 4.04 -38.27 7.67
C SER A 533 5.14 -37.83 6.70
N ASP A 534 5.97 -38.79 6.28
CA ASP A 534 6.99 -38.61 5.24
C ASP A 534 6.41 -38.15 3.89
N SER A 535 5.12 -38.43 3.66
CA SER A 535 4.42 -38.02 2.46
C SER A 535 3.96 -36.56 2.52
N ASN A 536 3.63 -36.01 3.69
CA ASN A 536 3.12 -34.62 3.79
C ASN A 536 4.16 -33.63 4.33
N LEU A 537 4.85 -33.99 5.41
CA LEU A 537 5.69 -33.07 6.18
C LEU A 537 6.77 -32.38 5.33
N PRO A 538 7.50 -33.07 4.42
CA PRO A 538 8.47 -32.42 3.52
C PRO A 538 7.86 -31.42 2.53
N LEU A 539 6.58 -31.60 2.15
CA LEU A 539 5.88 -30.77 1.17
C LEU A 539 5.12 -29.60 1.83
N ASP A 540 4.79 -29.72 3.11
CA ASP A 540 4.09 -28.71 3.90
C ASP A 540 5.09 -27.76 4.57
N LYS A 541 5.39 -26.65 3.89
CA LYS A 541 6.33 -25.64 4.39
C LYS A 541 5.98 -25.10 5.78
N PHE A 542 4.70 -25.05 6.14
CA PHE A 542 4.28 -24.54 7.44
C PHE A 542 4.64 -25.54 8.54
N MET A 543 4.23 -26.80 8.37
CA MET A 543 4.54 -27.86 9.33
C MET A 543 6.03 -28.17 9.38
N PHE A 544 6.72 -28.20 8.23
CA PHE A 544 8.16 -28.44 8.15
C PHE A 544 8.97 -27.42 8.96
N ASN A 545 8.62 -26.14 8.86
CA ASN A 545 9.25 -25.08 9.62
C ASN A 545 8.92 -25.19 11.12
N LYS A 546 7.71 -25.62 11.49
CA LYS A 546 7.31 -25.78 12.90
C LYS A 546 8.08 -26.90 13.59
N VAL A 547 8.38 -27.99 12.89
CA VAL A 547 9.16 -29.11 13.44
C VAL A 547 10.68 -28.90 13.31
N GLY A 548 11.15 -27.83 12.66
CA GLY A 548 12.58 -27.59 12.42
C GLY A 548 13.24 -28.63 11.51
N GLY A 549 12.49 -29.24 10.58
CA GLY A 549 13.01 -30.30 9.72
C GLY A 549 13.49 -31.53 10.50
N THR A 550 14.81 -31.80 10.47
CA THR A 550 15.43 -32.92 11.20
C THR A 550 15.55 -32.68 12.70
N GLU A 551 15.39 -31.44 13.18
CA GLU A 551 15.40 -31.12 14.62
C GLU A 551 14.23 -31.75 15.38
N ASN A 552 13.13 -32.08 14.69
CA ASN A 552 11.95 -32.75 15.24
C ASN A 552 11.37 -32.04 16.49
N ASN A 553 11.31 -30.72 16.43
CA ASN A 553 10.73 -29.86 17.47
C ASN A 553 9.25 -30.20 17.68
N ALA A 554 8.79 -30.14 18.94
CA ALA A 554 7.41 -30.39 19.28
C ALA A 554 6.48 -29.25 18.84
N VAL A 555 5.29 -29.61 18.35
CA VAL A 555 4.30 -28.68 17.82
C VAL A 555 3.10 -28.61 18.78
N GLU A 556 2.65 -27.40 19.08
CA GLU A 556 1.46 -27.16 19.89
C GLU A 556 0.23 -27.87 19.34
N LEU A 557 -0.47 -28.65 20.18
CA LEU A 557 -1.73 -29.29 19.80
C LEU A 557 -2.80 -28.26 19.44
N GLU A 558 -2.74 -27.06 20.02
CA GLU A 558 -3.61 -25.95 19.64
C GLU A 558 -3.41 -25.54 18.18
N THR A 559 -2.15 -25.54 17.73
CA THR A 559 -1.83 -25.27 16.32
C THR A 559 -2.43 -26.35 15.41
N ILE A 560 -2.31 -27.62 15.79
CA ILE A 560 -2.91 -28.73 15.03
C ILE A 560 -4.44 -28.61 15.00
N CYS A 561 -5.08 -28.34 16.14
CA CYS A 561 -6.53 -28.20 16.25
C CYS A 561 -7.08 -27.00 15.46
N SER A 562 -6.25 -25.98 15.17
CA SER A 562 -6.65 -24.83 14.35
C SER A 562 -6.89 -25.17 12.87
N PHE A 563 -6.32 -26.29 12.39
CA PHE A 563 -6.40 -26.70 10.99
C PHE A 563 -7.83 -27.03 10.59
N LYS A 564 -8.22 -26.63 9.37
CA LYS A 564 -9.61 -26.77 8.92
C LYS A 564 -10.14 -28.21 9.00
N ARG A 565 -9.30 -29.22 8.72
CA ARG A 565 -9.69 -30.64 8.81
C ARG A 565 -9.75 -31.16 10.25
N MET A 566 -9.21 -30.44 11.22
CA MET A 566 -9.25 -30.85 12.64
C MET A 566 -10.47 -30.33 13.39
N ARG A 567 -11.17 -29.32 12.86
CA ARG A 567 -12.24 -28.61 13.57
C ARG A 567 -13.43 -29.49 13.96
N HIS A 568 -13.72 -30.52 13.17
CA HIS A 568 -14.83 -31.43 13.43
C HIS A 568 -14.50 -32.48 14.52
N PHE A 569 -13.23 -32.63 14.91
CA PHE A 569 -12.85 -33.53 15.98
C PHE A 569 -13.06 -32.87 17.33
N GLN A 570 -14.07 -33.33 18.07
CA GLN A 570 -14.48 -32.79 19.37
C GLN A 570 -14.87 -33.95 20.30
N PRO A 571 -14.62 -33.86 21.62
CA PRO A 571 -13.92 -32.79 22.32
C PRO A 571 -12.39 -32.88 22.16
N ARG A 572 -11.65 -31.80 22.50
CA ARG A 572 -10.17 -31.78 22.43
C ARG A 572 -9.49 -32.90 23.25
N SER A 573 -10.13 -33.37 24.32
CA SER A 573 -9.66 -34.52 25.11
C SER A 573 -9.61 -35.82 24.30
N ALA A 574 -10.53 -36.03 23.36
CA ALA A 574 -10.53 -37.18 22.46
C ALA A 574 -9.31 -37.16 21.52
N ILE A 575 -8.87 -35.95 21.10
CA ILE A 575 -7.67 -35.80 20.27
C ILE A 575 -6.42 -36.23 21.03
N VAL A 576 -6.26 -35.75 22.27
CA VAL A 576 -5.13 -36.12 23.13
C VAL A 576 -5.11 -37.62 23.40
N ALA A 577 -6.26 -38.20 23.76
CA ALA A 577 -6.39 -39.64 24.04
C ALA A 577 -6.02 -40.48 22.81
N ALA A 578 -6.52 -40.11 21.63
CA ALA A 578 -6.22 -40.82 20.39
C ALA A 578 -4.73 -40.78 20.03
N LEU A 579 -4.07 -39.63 20.24
CA LEU A 579 -2.64 -39.45 19.93
C LEU A 579 -1.70 -40.19 20.88
N LYS A 580 -2.11 -40.43 22.13
CA LYS A 580 -1.32 -41.26 23.08
C LYS A 580 -1.13 -42.69 22.58
N GLU A 581 -2.07 -43.20 21.79
CA GLU A 581 -2.01 -44.53 21.17
C GLU A 581 -1.34 -44.53 19.78
N SER A 582 -0.86 -43.39 19.28
CA SER A 582 -0.23 -43.31 17.96
C SER A 582 1.07 -44.13 17.92
N SER A 583 1.27 -44.90 16.86
CA SER A 583 2.54 -45.59 16.60
C SER A 583 3.63 -44.65 16.04
N MET A 584 3.25 -43.47 15.53
CA MET A 584 4.14 -42.50 14.88
C MET A 584 4.45 -41.28 15.75
N LEU A 585 3.49 -40.85 16.57
CA LEU A 585 3.53 -39.59 17.30
C LEU A 585 3.55 -39.81 18.80
N GLU A 586 4.23 -38.92 19.53
CA GLU A 586 4.17 -38.86 20.97
C GLU A 586 3.68 -37.49 21.42
N VAL A 587 2.80 -37.51 22.42
CA VAL A 587 2.30 -36.33 23.11
C VAL A 587 3.27 -36.00 24.24
N VAL A 588 3.72 -34.75 24.32
CA VAL A 588 4.74 -34.27 25.26
C VAL A 588 4.29 -32.97 25.94
N GLU A 589 5.03 -32.57 26.97
CA GLU A 589 4.79 -31.33 27.74
C GLU A 589 3.35 -31.24 28.27
N ASP A 590 3.01 -32.13 29.22
CA ASP A 590 1.71 -32.14 29.92
C ASP A 590 0.50 -32.17 28.98
N ASP A 591 0.54 -33.01 27.95
CA ASP A 591 -0.52 -33.16 26.97
C ASP A 591 -0.80 -31.91 26.10
N THR A 592 0.15 -30.99 25.98
CA THR A 592 -0.02 -29.74 25.21
C THR A 592 0.63 -29.77 23.82
N LYS A 593 1.65 -30.60 23.60
CA LYS A 593 2.39 -30.68 22.34
C LYS A 593 2.47 -32.08 21.77
N VAL A 594 2.75 -32.18 20.47
CA VAL A 594 2.96 -33.44 19.76
C VAL A 594 4.19 -33.38 18.87
N LYS A 595 4.97 -34.47 18.83
CA LYS A 595 6.13 -34.62 17.93
C LYS A 595 6.22 -36.05 17.38
N ARG A 596 7.07 -36.27 16.37
CA ARG A 596 7.32 -37.63 15.86
C ARG A 596 8.16 -38.42 16.85
N LYS A 597 7.83 -39.69 17.05
CA LYS A 597 8.69 -40.65 17.78
C LYS A 597 10.02 -40.87 17.07
N VAL A 598 9.97 -40.90 15.73
CA VAL A 598 11.16 -41.04 14.87
C VAL A 598 11.32 -39.77 14.03
N PRO A 599 12.41 -38.99 14.24
CA PRO A 599 12.74 -37.83 13.42
C PRO A 599 12.84 -38.15 11.93
N LEU A 600 12.83 -37.11 11.09
CA LEU A 600 13.21 -37.26 9.69
C LEU A 600 14.70 -37.64 9.60
N SER A 601 15.07 -38.45 8.61
CA SER A 601 16.44 -38.97 8.43
C SER A 601 17.51 -37.86 8.43
N GLU A 602 18.65 -38.12 9.08
CA GLU A 602 19.81 -37.20 9.12
C GLU A 602 20.40 -36.89 7.74
N GLU A 603 20.14 -37.73 6.73
CA GLU A 603 20.49 -37.46 5.32
C GLU A 603 19.92 -36.11 4.81
N LEU A 604 18.95 -35.55 5.53
CA LEU A 604 18.25 -34.31 5.20
C LEU A 604 18.80 -33.08 5.94
N ALA A 605 19.70 -33.25 6.93
CA ALA A 605 20.14 -32.19 7.83
C ALA A 605 20.89 -31.03 7.13
N ASN A 606 21.46 -31.29 5.94
CA ASN A 606 22.21 -30.31 5.14
C ASN A 606 21.59 -30.00 3.77
N ALA A 607 20.39 -30.54 3.49
CA ALA A 607 19.72 -30.36 2.21
C ALA A 607 18.83 -29.11 2.24
N ASP A 608 18.82 -28.33 1.17
CA ASP A 608 17.84 -27.25 1.03
C ASP A 608 16.41 -27.82 0.89
N ASN A 609 15.39 -26.99 1.17
CA ASN A 609 14.00 -27.41 1.13
C ASN A 609 13.58 -28.00 -0.24
N GLU A 610 14.17 -27.56 -1.36
CA GLU A 610 13.83 -28.07 -2.70
C GLU A 610 14.42 -29.48 -2.92
N THR A 611 15.61 -29.73 -2.39
CA THR A 611 16.29 -31.03 -2.40
C THR A 611 15.57 -32.05 -1.51
N VAL A 612 15.15 -31.63 -0.30
CA VAL A 612 14.36 -32.47 0.61
C VAL A 612 13.06 -32.92 -0.06
N VAL A 613 12.29 -31.99 -0.65
CA VAL A 613 11.05 -32.31 -1.40
C VAL A 613 11.32 -33.33 -2.50
N LYS A 614 12.39 -33.13 -3.28
CA LYS A 614 12.72 -34.01 -4.40
C LYS A 614 13.07 -35.44 -3.95
N ILE A 615 13.82 -35.60 -2.86
CA ILE A 615 14.17 -36.92 -2.29
C ILE A 615 12.90 -37.71 -1.96
N PHE A 616 11.93 -37.09 -1.30
CA PHE A 616 10.67 -37.76 -0.96
C PHE A 616 9.77 -37.99 -2.17
N GLU A 617 9.75 -37.08 -3.14
CA GLU A 617 9.02 -37.29 -4.40
C GLU A 617 9.60 -38.44 -5.22
N ASP A 618 10.92 -38.61 -5.26
CA ASP A 618 11.61 -39.70 -5.95
C ASP A 618 11.34 -41.05 -5.25
N ARG A 619 11.39 -41.08 -3.91
CA ARG A 619 11.01 -42.26 -3.10
C ARG A 619 9.53 -42.66 -3.28
N ALA A 620 8.64 -41.69 -3.48
CA ALA A 620 7.22 -41.93 -3.68
C ALA A 620 6.85 -42.27 -5.14
N MET A 621 7.68 -41.89 -6.12
CA MET A 621 7.43 -42.06 -7.55
C MET A 621 7.05 -43.50 -7.96
N PRO A 622 7.76 -44.58 -7.55
CA PRO A 622 7.44 -45.94 -7.98
C PRO A 622 6.10 -46.47 -7.43
N ARG A 623 5.57 -45.87 -6.36
CA ARG A 623 4.28 -46.24 -5.76
C ARG A 623 3.18 -45.19 -5.97
N SER A 624 3.35 -44.32 -6.97
CA SER A 624 2.42 -43.23 -7.27
C SER A 624 1.78 -43.34 -8.66
N ILE A 625 0.50 -42.98 -8.75
CA ILE A 625 -0.25 -42.92 -10.01
C ILE A 625 -0.83 -41.53 -10.27
N TYR A 626 -1.14 -41.29 -11.53
CA TYR A 626 -1.93 -40.16 -12.00
C TYR A 626 -3.33 -40.66 -12.41
N VAL A 627 -4.36 -40.02 -11.86
CA VAL A 627 -5.76 -40.33 -12.21
C VAL A 627 -6.51 -39.07 -12.58
N LYS A 628 -7.22 -39.09 -13.71
CA LYS A 628 -8.05 -37.99 -14.22
C LYS A 628 -9.46 -38.49 -14.52
N GLY A 629 -10.46 -37.69 -14.14
CA GLY A 629 -11.87 -38.00 -14.40
C GLY A 629 -12.85 -37.55 -13.30
N PHE A 630 -12.37 -37.00 -12.19
CA PHE A 630 -13.17 -36.66 -10.99
C PHE A 630 -14.11 -35.44 -11.13
N GLY A 631 -14.35 -34.93 -12.35
CA GLY A 631 -15.31 -33.84 -12.57
C GLY A 631 -14.92 -32.50 -11.93
N GLN A 632 -15.94 -31.72 -11.55
CA GLN A 632 -15.78 -30.40 -10.92
C GLN A 632 -15.68 -30.51 -9.40
N GLU A 633 -14.96 -29.57 -8.78
CA GLU A 633 -14.79 -29.53 -7.33
C GLU A 633 -16.07 -29.09 -6.60
N GLN A 634 -16.43 -29.88 -5.59
CA GLN A 634 -17.47 -29.67 -4.59
C GLN A 634 -16.84 -29.61 -3.18
N PRO A 635 -17.56 -29.11 -2.17
CA PRO A 635 -17.08 -29.07 -0.78
C PRO A 635 -16.48 -30.39 -0.26
N SER A 636 -17.10 -31.52 -0.59
CA SER A 636 -16.72 -32.87 -0.17
C SER A 636 -15.68 -33.57 -1.05
N THR A 637 -15.27 -32.98 -2.18
CA THR A 637 -14.52 -33.71 -3.24
C THR A 637 -13.26 -34.41 -2.77
N GLN A 638 -12.54 -33.83 -1.81
CA GLN A 638 -11.37 -34.50 -1.24
C GLN A 638 -11.77 -35.82 -0.54
N PHE A 639 -12.82 -35.80 0.27
CA PHE A 639 -13.31 -36.98 1.00
C PHE A 639 -13.93 -38.00 0.06
N ASP A 640 -14.67 -37.55 -0.97
CA ASP A 640 -15.26 -38.45 -1.97
C ASP A 640 -14.18 -39.23 -2.73
N ILE A 641 -13.06 -38.57 -3.04
CA ILE A 641 -11.92 -39.21 -3.72
C ILE A 641 -11.15 -40.11 -2.75
N GLU A 642 -10.94 -39.70 -1.50
CA GLU A 642 -10.33 -40.56 -0.47
C GLU A 642 -11.16 -41.83 -0.24
N ALA A 643 -12.49 -41.70 -0.16
CA ALA A 643 -13.43 -42.82 -0.05
C ALA A 643 -13.44 -43.71 -1.29
N PHE A 644 -13.28 -43.13 -2.49
CA PHE A 644 -13.15 -43.90 -3.73
C PHE A 644 -11.91 -44.79 -3.75
N PHE A 645 -10.76 -44.32 -3.24
CA PHE A 645 -9.54 -45.12 -3.24
C PHE A 645 -9.45 -46.12 -2.08
N ALA A 646 -10.21 -45.92 -1.00
CA ALA A 646 -10.17 -46.76 0.20
C ALA A 646 -10.36 -48.27 -0.05
N PRO A 647 -11.27 -48.74 -0.93
CA PRO A 647 -11.46 -50.18 -1.20
C PRO A 647 -10.27 -50.83 -1.92
N TYR A 648 -9.40 -50.03 -2.54
CA TYR A 648 -8.30 -50.53 -3.37
C TYR A 648 -6.97 -50.65 -2.62
N GLY A 649 -6.98 -50.39 -1.32
CA GLY A 649 -5.82 -50.52 -0.44
C GLY A 649 -5.43 -49.20 0.22
N PRO A 650 -4.52 -49.26 1.21
CA PRO A 650 -4.09 -48.07 1.94
C PRO A 650 -3.29 -47.11 1.05
N THR A 651 -3.57 -45.82 1.23
CA THR A 651 -2.88 -44.74 0.52
C THR A 651 -2.17 -43.83 1.51
N ASN A 652 -0.93 -43.46 1.22
CA ASN A 652 -0.15 -42.53 2.04
C ASN A 652 -0.52 -41.06 1.76
N ALA A 653 -0.90 -40.73 0.52
CA ALA A 653 -1.37 -39.38 0.19
C ALA A 653 -2.21 -39.32 -1.09
N ILE A 654 -3.27 -38.50 -1.07
CA ILE A 654 -4.07 -38.16 -2.25
C ILE A 654 -4.04 -36.65 -2.46
N ARG A 655 -3.34 -36.23 -3.52
CA ARG A 655 -3.06 -34.82 -3.82
C ARG A 655 -3.86 -34.33 -5.00
N LEU A 656 -4.83 -33.45 -4.75
CA LEU A 656 -5.62 -32.81 -5.79
C LEU A 656 -4.75 -31.84 -6.60
N ARG A 657 -4.68 -32.06 -7.92
CA ARG A 657 -3.92 -31.18 -8.80
C ARG A 657 -4.69 -29.88 -9.01
N ARG A 658 -4.08 -28.77 -8.64
CA ARG A 658 -4.68 -27.43 -8.78
C ARG A 658 -3.95 -26.60 -9.83
N LYS A 659 -4.59 -25.56 -10.36
CA LYS A 659 -3.93 -24.57 -11.21
C LYS A 659 -3.17 -23.55 -10.36
N ASP A 660 -1.99 -23.16 -10.82
CA ASP A 660 -1.12 -22.25 -10.06
C ASP A 660 -1.69 -20.84 -9.96
N ASN A 661 -2.52 -20.45 -10.93
CA ASN A 661 -3.06 -19.10 -11.07
C ASN A 661 -4.37 -18.86 -10.31
N ASP A 662 -5.14 -19.89 -9.97
CA ASP A 662 -6.45 -19.70 -9.32
C ASP A 662 -6.86 -20.84 -8.38
N LYS A 663 -5.94 -21.76 -8.06
CA LYS A 663 -6.17 -22.91 -7.18
C LYS A 663 -7.36 -23.81 -7.57
N SER A 664 -7.94 -23.65 -8.76
CA SER A 664 -9.03 -24.51 -9.24
C SER A 664 -8.54 -25.94 -9.44
N PHE A 665 -9.36 -26.91 -9.02
CA PHE A 665 -9.10 -28.32 -9.25
C PHE A 665 -9.05 -28.65 -10.75
N LYS A 666 -8.05 -29.42 -11.17
CA LYS A 666 -7.84 -29.85 -12.56
C LYS A 666 -8.62 -31.13 -12.92
N GLY A 667 -9.49 -31.62 -12.05
CA GLY A 667 -10.21 -32.90 -12.25
C GLY A 667 -9.28 -34.12 -12.23
N SER A 668 -8.08 -33.98 -11.66
CA SER A 668 -7.06 -35.03 -11.59
C SER A 668 -6.29 -34.98 -10.29
N VAL A 669 -5.83 -36.13 -9.84
CA VAL A 669 -5.11 -36.31 -8.57
C VAL A 669 -3.83 -37.10 -8.80
N PHE A 670 -2.87 -36.92 -7.89
CA PHE A 670 -1.81 -37.89 -7.69
C PHE A 670 -2.15 -38.73 -6.46
N VAL A 671 -2.13 -40.05 -6.61
CA VAL A 671 -2.34 -40.99 -5.50
C VAL A 671 -1.03 -41.69 -5.25
N GLU A 672 -0.63 -41.69 -3.99
CA GLU A 672 0.54 -42.38 -3.48
C GLU A 672 0.06 -43.54 -2.61
N PHE A 673 0.25 -44.78 -3.08
CA PHE A 673 -0.09 -45.98 -2.32
C PHE A 673 0.97 -46.27 -1.26
N ASP A 674 0.63 -47.11 -0.28
CA ASP A 674 1.57 -47.60 0.73
C ASP A 674 2.78 -48.34 0.12
N SER A 675 2.55 -49.11 -0.95
CA SER A 675 3.54 -49.94 -1.63
C SER A 675 3.39 -49.93 -3.15
N GLU A 676 4.47 -50.29 -3.85
CA GLU A 676 4.44 -50.49 -5.31
C GLU A 676 3.54 -51.67 -5.70
N GLU A 677 3.42 -52.69 -4.85
CA GLU A 677 2.56 -53.85 -5.08
C GLU A 677 1.08 -53.48 -5.05
N THR A 678 0.63 -52.70 -4.06
CA THR A 678 -0.76 -52.19 -3.98
C THR A 678 -1.08 -51.32 -5.19
N MET A 679 -0.12 -50.49 -5.59
CA MET A 679 -0.25 -49.64 -6.79
C MET A 679 -0.42 -50.49 -8.06
N LYS A 680 0.42 -51.52 -8.26
CA LYS A 680 0.32 -52.44 -9.41
C LYS A 680 -1.00 -53.19 -9.42
N LYS A 681 -1.44 -53.73 -8.28
CA LYS A 681 -2.75 -54.37 -8.12
C LYS A 681 -3.89 -53.45 -8.56
N PHE A 682 -3.82 -52.15 -8.25
CA PHE A 682 -4.81 -51.18 -8.72
C PHE A 682 -4.76 -50.93 -10.24
N LEU A 683 -3.55 -50.86 -10.82
CA LEU A 683 -3.40 -50.67 -12.28
C LEU A 683 -3.86 -51.86 -13.10
N ASP A 684 -3.72 -53.07 -12.54
CA ASP A 684 -4.05 -54.34 -13.19
C ASP A 684 -5.55 -54.71 -13.08
N LEU A 685 -6.37 -53.88 -12.43
CA LEU A 685 -7.82 -54.10 -12.34
C LEU A 685 -8.51 -54.05 -13.72
N ASP A 686 -9.27 -55.10 -14.02
CA ASP A 686 -10.14 -55.20 -15.20
C ASP A 686 -11.53 -55.73 -14.79
N PRO A 687 -12.63 -54.97 -15.02
CA PRO A 687 -12.68 -53.65 -15.65
C PRO A 687 -12.04 -52.55 -14.80
N LYS A 688 -11.49 -51.55 -15.47
CA LYS A 688 -10.90 -50.39 -14.79
C LYS A 688 -11.93 -49.66 -13.92
N PRO A 689 -11.56 -49.14 -12.74
CA PRO A 689 -12.46 -48.39 -11.88
C PRO A 689 -13.09 -47.18 -12.58
N GLU A 690 -14.39 -47.02 -12.39
CA GLU A 690 -15.16 -45.87 -12.86
C GLU A 690 -15.53 -44.96 -11.68
N TYR A 691 -15.54 -43.65 -11.91
CA TYR A 691 -16.00 -42.69 -10.91
C TYR A 691 -17.32 -42.09 -11.36
N GLN A 692 -18.39 -42.34 -10.61
CA GLN A 692 -19.76 -41.88 -10.92
C GLN A 692 -20.22 -42.30 -12.34
N GLY A 693 -19.94 -43.55 -12.72
CA GLY A 693 -20.30 -44.11 -14.04
C GLY A 693 -19.52 -43.51 -15.22
N LYS A 694 -18.34 -42.93 -14.95
CA LYS A 694 -17.46 -42.38 -15.98
C LYS A 694 -16.09 -43.05 -15.94
N PRO A 695 -15.52 -43.39 -17.11
CA PRO A 695 -14.21 -44.00 -17.18
C PRO A 695 -13.12 -43.03 -16.72
N LEU A 696 -12.16 -43.55 -15.94
CA LEU A 696 -11.01 -42.81 -15.46
C LEU A 696 -9.80 -42.99 -16.38
N GLN A 697 -9.06 -41.91 -16.61
CA GLN A 697 -7.74 -41.99 -17.24
C GLN A 697 -6.69 -42.22 -16.15
N ILE A 698 -6.13 -43.44 -16.13
CA ILE A 698 -5.17 -43.91 -15.14
C ILE A 698 -3.84 -44.24 -15.82
N MET A 699 -2.72 -43.80 -15.25
CA MET A 699 -1.36 -44.17 -15.64
C MET A 699 -0.41 -44.00 -14.44
N THR A 700 0.79 -44.57 -14.50
CA THR A 700 1.80 -44.31 -13.47
C THR A 700 2.20 -42.84 -13.42
N LYS A 701 2.63 -42.33 -12.26
CA LYS A 701 3.13 -40.95 -12.15
C LYS A 701 4.36 -40.74 -13.04
N LYS A 702 5.19 -41.78 -13.21
CA LYS A 702 6.36 -41.78 -14.11
C LYS A 702 5.97 -41.57 -15.57
N GLU A 703 5.05 -42.38 -16.11
CA GLU A 703 4.56 -42.24 -17.49
C GLU A 703 3.92 -40.87 -17.73
N TYR A 704 3.19 -40.35 -16.74
CA TYR A 704 2.64 -38.99 -16.81
C TYR A 704 3.74 -37.92 -16.96
N CYS A 705 4.80 -38.01 -16.15
CA CYS A 705 5.93 -37.09 -16.20
C CYS A 705 6.70 -37.18 -17.53
N GLU A 706 6.97 -38.39 -18.02
CA GLU A 706 7.64 -38.63 -19.31
C GLU A 706 6.81 -38.10 -20.47
N LYS A 707 5.48 -38.36 -20.47
CA LYS A 707 4.57 -37.80 -21.47
C LYS A 707 4.55 -36.28 -21.45
N LYS A 708 4.63 -35.65 -20.28
CA LYS A 708 4.72 -34.18 -20.17
C LYS A 708 6.06 -33.64 -20.65
N ALA A 709 7.16 -34.33 -20.37
CA ALA A 709 8.47 -33.96 -20.90
C ALA A 709 8.50 -34.04 -22.42
N ALA A 710 7.92 -35.10 -23.02
CA ALA A 710 7.78 -35.24 -24.46
C ALA A 710 6.85 -34.18 -25.08
N ASP A 711 5.73 -33.86 -24.43
CA ASP A 711 4.84 -32.76 -24.84
C ASP A 711 5.55 -31.39 -24.82
N ILE A 712 6.47 -31.17 -23.86
CA ILE A 712 7.27 -29.94 -23.77
C ILE A 712 8.36 -29.92 -24.85
N ALA A 713 9.09 -31.02 -25.03
CA ALA A 713 10.14 -31.15 -26.04
C ALA A 713 9.61 -31.01 -27.47
N SER A 714 8.40 -31.52 -27.73
CA SER A 714 7.70 -31.37 -29.02
C SER A 714 7.01 -30.02 -29.21
N GLY A 715 7.09 -29.10 -28.22
CA GLY A 715 6.46 -27.79 -28.29
C GLY A 715 4.93 -27.78 -28.14
N LYS A 716 4.29 -28.94 -27.92
CA LYS A 716 2.84 -29.04 -27.67
C LYS A 716 2.42 -28.29 -26.40
N ILE A 717 3.31 -28.18 -25.41
CA ILE A 717 3.06 -27.48 -24.15
C ILE A 717 4.28 -26.64 -23.79
N ARG A 718 4.08 -25.38 -23.37
CA ARG A 718 5.17 -24.55 -22.84
C ARG A 718 5.49 -24.95 -21.40
N ALA A 719 6.78 -25.08 -21.09
CA ALA A 719 7.23 -25.22 -19.71
C ALA A 719 6.83 -23.97 -18.90
N ASN A 720 6.37 -24.15 -17.66
CA ASN A 720 6.16 -23.03 -16.75
C ASN A 720 7.53 -22.45 -16.36
N SER A 721 7.81 -21.18 -16.70
CA SER A 721 8.95 -20.45 -16.15
C SER A 721 8.69 -20.12 -14.67
N PRO A 722 9.68 -20.29 -13.77
CA PRO A 722 9.55 -19.83 -12.39
C PRO A 722 9.37 -18.31 -12.40
N VAL A 723 8.28 -17.82 -11.83
CA VAL A 723 8.06 -16.39 -11.56
C VAL A 723 8.56 -16.13 -10.15
N GLY A 724 9.74 -15.51 -10.03
CA GLY A 724 10.37 -15.15 -8.76
C GLY A 724 11.89 -15.17 -8.89
N GLY A 725 12.54 -14.04 -8.55
CA GLY A 725 13.97 -13.78 -8.79
C GLY A 725 14.91 -14.88 -8.30
N GLY A 726 15.87 -15.20 -9.16
CA GLY A 726 16.95 -16.14 -8.91
C GLY A 726 17.55 -16.50 -10.26
N ARG A 727 18.68 -15.88 -10.61
CA ARG A 727 19.54 -16.36 -11.70
C ARG A 727 19.83 -17.83 -11.41
N LYS A 728 19.14 -18.75 -12.08
CA LYS A 728 19.56 -20.15 -12.12
C LYS A 728 20.93 -20.16 -12.81
N ASN A 729 21.96 -20.51 -12.05
CA ASN A 729 23.26 -20.90 -12.57
C ASN A 729 23.04 -21.94 -13.67
N ARG A 730 23.26 -21.51 -14.90
CA ARG A 730 23.75 -22.36 -15.98
C ARG A 730 25.14 -21.85 -16.31
N ASP A 731 26.09 -22.18 -15.44
CA ASP A 731 27.51 -22.31 -15.79
C ASP A 731 28.29 -22.81 -14.57
N ASP A 732 28.78 -24.05 -14.65
CA ASP A 732 29.63 -24.71 -13.63
C ASP A 732 31.07 -24.17 -13.66
N ARG A 733 31.26 -22.85 -13.68
CA ARG A 733 32.59 -22.22 -13.69
C ARG A 733 32.91 -21.53 -12.37
N ASN A 734 34.10 -21.81 -11.86
CA ASN A 734 34.62 -21.35 -10.58
C ASN A 734 34.76 -19.81 -10.54
N TRP A 735 34.38 -19.19 -9.41
CA TRP A 735 34.37 -17.74 -9.23
C TRP A 735 35.73 -17.05 -9.45
N LYS A 736 36.84 -17.79 -9.31
CA LYS A 736 38.19 -17.31 -9.61
C LYS A 736 38.44 -17.12 -11.12
N GLU A 737 37.81 -17.92 -11.98
CA GLU A 737 37.95 -17.82 -13.43
C GLU A 737 37.18 -16.61 -13.98
N ARG A 738 36.04 -16.26 -13.38
CA ARG A 738 35.28 -15.03 -13.74
C ARG A 738 36.09 -13.76 -13.51
N ARG A 739 36.80 -13.68 -12.38
CA ARG A 739 37.61 -12.50 -12.02
C ARG A 739 38.84 -12.33 -12.92
N ALA A 740 39.35 -13.44 -13.47
CA ALA A 740 40.46 -13.42 -14.43
C ALA A 740 40.02 -12.94 -15.82
N ASP A 741 38.77 -13.21 -16.23
CA ASP A 741 38.22 -12.78 -17.52
C ASP A 741 37.75 -11.31 -17.50
N ASP A 742 37.18 -10.85 -16.38
CA ASP A 742 36.82 -9.44 -16.19
C ASP A 742 38.08 -8.53 -16.18
N ASN A 743 39.17 -8.99 -15.57
CA ASN A 743 40.48 -8.31 -15.63
C ASN A 743 41.14 -8.35 -17.02
N ARG A 744 40.75 -9.27 -17.92
CA ARG A 744 41.26 -9.34 -19.30
C ARG A 744 40.46 -8.45 -20.25
N ARG A 745 39.19 -8.16 -19.95
CA ARG A 745 38.32 -7.31 -20.80
C ARG A 745 38.49 -5.81 -20.54
N ASP A 746 38.91 -5.42 -19.35
CA ASP A 746 39.11 -4.00 -19.01
C ASP A 746 40.46 -3.41 -19.52
N ASN A 747 41.34 -4.24 -20.08
CA ASN A 747 42.66 -3.81 -20.57
C ASN A 747 42.74 -3.65 -22.10
N ARG A 748 41.61 -3.62 -22.80
CA ARG A 748 41.54 -3.26 -24.23
C ARG A 748 40.43 -2.24 -24.50
N HIS A 749 40.55 -1.04 -23.93
CA HIS A 749 40.20 0.23 -24.59
C HIS A 749 40.53 1.45 -23.70
N ARG A 750 41.82 1.65 -23.39
CA ARG A 750 42.38 2.98 -23.12
C ARG A 750 43.83 3.06 -23.59
N ARG A 751 44.04 3.67 -24.75
CA ARG A 751 45.20 4.49 -25.21
C ARG A 751 45.11 4.61 -26.74
N GLY A 752 44.99 5.79 -27.35
CA GLY A 752 45.00 7.15 -26.84
C GLY A 752 44.89 8.14 -28.01
N GLY A 753 44.94 9.44 -27.71
CA GLY A 753 45.15 10.44 -28.74
C GLY A 753 44.59 11.83 -28.45
N GLY A 754 44.91 12.39 -27.28
CA GLY A 754 44.77 13.83 -27.06
C GLY A 754 45.88 14.60 -27.79
N ARG A 755 45.47 15.55 -28.63
CA ARG A 755 46.17 16.77 -29.10
C ARG A 755 45.07 17.84 -29.11
N GLY A 756 45.09 19.02 -28.49
CA GLY A 756 46.16 19.87 -27.99
C GLY A 756 46.10 21.21 -28.75
N PHE A 757 45.52 22.26 -28.14
CA PHE A 757 46.00 23.67 -28.06
C PHE A 757 44.89 24.74 -27.91
N GLY A 758 45.12 25.70 -27.00
CA GLY A 758 44.30 26.91 -26.78
C GLY A 758 44.19 27.31 -25.30
N SER A 759 45.28 27.50 -24.54
CA SER A 759 46.05 28.75 -24.37
C SER A 759 45.50 29.73 -23.30
N LYS A 760 46.30 29.96 -22.25
CA LYS A 760 46.57 31.22 -21.48
C LYS A 760 45.37 31.97 -20.87
N GLY A 761 45.32 32.42 -19.62
CA GLY A 761 46.23 32.62 -18.47
C GLY A 761 45.41 33.46 -17.45
N GLY A 762 45.65 33.54 -16.14
CA GLY A 762 46.83 33.29 -15.33
C GLY A 762 46.99 34.47 -14.35
N ARG A 763 47.07 34.17 -13.05
CA ARG A 763 48.09 34.64 -12.08
C ARG A 763 47.70 34.13 -10.69
N ASP A 764 48.37 33.10 -10.18
CA ASP A 764 49.72 33.13 -9.54
C ASP A 764 49.56 33.44 -8.05
N GLN A 765 50.24 32.84 -7.07
CA GLN A 765 51.41 31.95 -6.90
C GLN A 765 51.33 31.52 -5.41
N ASP A 766 51.96 30.50 -4.81
CA ASP A 766 53.19 29.74 -5.03
C ASP A 766 53.08 28.55 -4.02
N ARG A 767 53.16 27.26 -4.38
CA ARG A 767 54.35 26.37 -4.40
C ARG A 767 55.49 26.78 -3.44
N GLY A 768 56.20 25.88 -2.75
CA GLY A 768 56.35 24.43 -2.78
C GLY A 768 57.36 24.08 -1.66
N ASP A 769 57.19 22.95 -0.99
CA ASP A 769 57.87 21.67 -1.30
C ASP A 769 59.30 21.56 -0.74
N ARG A 770 59.53 20.53 0.09
CA ARG A 770 60.66 19.60 -0.04
C ARG A 770 60.55 18.39 0.90
N ASN A 771 60.21 17.24 0.28
CA ASN A 771 60.71 15.87 0.47
C ASN A 771 61.74 15.57 1.61
N ARG A 772 61.53 14.49 2.40
CA ARG A 772 62.21 13.16 2.26
C ARG A 772 61.88 12.15 3.40
N GLU A 773 61.40 10.96 3.00
CA GLU A 773 61.54 9.58 3.54
C GLU A 773 61.74 9.27 5.05
N ARG A 774 60.87 8.40 5.62
CA ARG A 774 61.27 7.47 6.70
C ARG A 774 60.38 6.20 6.87
N ASN A 775 60.99 5.07 6.53
CA ASN A 775 61.07 3.73 7.18
C ASN A 775 59.91 3.18 8.07
N PRO A 776 59.38 1.96 7.82
CA PRO A 776 58.36 1.33 8.64
C PRO A 776 58.98 0.37 9.68
N ASN A 777 59.25 0.87 10.88
CA ASN A 777 59.18 0.12 12.15
C ASN A 777 59.60 1.02 13.32
N LYS A 778 58.58 1.54 14.01
CA LYS A 778 58.56 1.99 15.42
C LYS A 778 57.08 2.27 15.71
N ASP A 779 56.38 1.26 16.20
CA ASP A 779 56.10 1.07 17.63
C ASP A 779 55.09 2.10 18.13
N SER A 780 53.83 1.70 18.34
CA SER A 780 53.38 0.94 19.54
C SER A 780 53.38 1.75 20.85
N THR A 781 53.27 3.08 20.75
CA THR A 781 52.92 3.95 21.89
C THR A 781 51.83 4.94 21.47
N ASN A 782 50.56 4.57 21.66
CA ASN A 782 49.39 5.47 21.77
C ASN A 782 48.06 4.71 21.97
N ALA A 783 48.12 3.49 22.52
CA ALA A 783 46.92 2.72 22.87
C ALA A 783 46.45 3.00 24.30
N GLU A 784 47.35 3.33 25.23
CA GLU A 784 47.03 3.54 26.65
C GLU A 784 46.36 4.90 26.94
N ASP A 785 46.68 5.95 26.16
CA ASP A 785 46.08 7.28 26.35
C ASP A 785 44.60 7.37 25.91
N ARG A 786 44.15 6.43 25.08
CA ARG A 786 42.75 6.37 24.62
C ARG A 786 41.83 5.63 25.60
N GLU A 787 42.38 4.78 26.45
CA GLU A 787 41.60 3.99 27.43
C GLU A 787 41.34 4.78 28.72
N ALA A 788 42.29 5.63 29.14
CA ALA A 788 42.15 6.55 30.28
C ALA A 788 41.14 7.69 30.03
N ALA A 789 41.06 8.19 28.80
CA ALA A 789 40.09 9.23 28.42
C ALA A 789 38.64 8.71 28.42
N ASN A 790 38.45 7.42 28.10
CA ASN A 790 37.13 6.80 28.00
C ASN A 790 36.58 6.37 29.37
N THR A 791 37.45 5.95 30.29
CA THR A 791 37.07 5.63 31.68
C THR A 791 36.70 6.88 32.49
N SER A 792 37.37 8.02 32.26
CA SER A 792 37.05 9.31 32.89
C SER A 792 35.67 9.83 32.46
N ALA A 793 35.33 9.73 31.17
CA ALA A 793 34.04 10.17 30.64
C ALA A 793 32.86 9.32 31.16
N VAL A 794 33.06 8.01 31.31
CA VAL A 794 32.04 7.08 31.85
C VAL A 794 31.85 7.29 33.36
N ALA A 795 32.92 7.62 34.11
CA ALA A 795 32.83 7.94 35.53
C ALA A 795 32.08 9.26 35.77
N GLN A 796 32.32 10.29 34.95
CA GLN A 796 31.59 11.56 35.02
C GLN A 796 30.11 11.40 34.66
N ALA A 797 29.77 10.55 33.68
CA ALA A 797 28.39 10.25 33.32
C ALA A 797 27.65 9.49 34.44
N LYS A 798 28.31 8.54 35.13
CA LYS A 798 27.72 7.85 36.29
C LYS A 798 27.49 8.79 37.48
N ALA A 799 28.45 9.67 37.77
CA ALA A 799 28.32 10.66 38.85
C ALA A 799 27.17 11.66 38.58
N PHE A 800 26.92 12.02 37.32
CA PHE A 800 25.82 12.90 36.94
C PHE A 800 24.44 12.22 37.15
N VAL A 801 24.33 10.93 36.83
CA VAL A 801 23.10 10.14 37.00
C VAL A 801 22.81 9.86 38.48
N GLU A 802 23.84 9.62 39.30
CA GLU A 802 23.68 9.48 40.76
C GLU A 802 23.30 10.81 41.42
N ALA A 803 23.83 11.94 40.94
CA ALA A 803 23.47 13.28 41.42
C ALA A 803 22.04 13.70 41.04
N GLU A 804 21.49 13.23 39.91
CA GLU A 804 20.07 13.44 39.59
C GLU A 804 19.14 12.57 40.43
N LYS A 805 19.50 11.30 40.69
CA LYS A 805 18.72 10.43 41.57
C LYS A 805 18.65 10.92 43.01
N ALA A 806 19.75 11.50 43.52
CA ALA A 806 19.77 12.11 44.85
C ALA A 806 18.89 13.39 44.95
N LYS A 807 18.58 14.07 43.83
CA LYS A 807 17.68 15.23 43.82
C LYS A 807 16.21 14.86 43.77
N GLU A 808 15.87 13.68 43.23
CA GLU A 808 14.49 13.18 43.25
C GLU A 808 14.08 12.65 44.64
N GLU A 809 15.02 12.14 45.45
CA GLU A 809 14.72 11.67 46.81
C GLU A 809 14.58 12.80 47.86
N ASP A 810 15.15 13.99 47.62
CA ASP A 810 15.15 15.11 48.57
C ASP A 810 13.91 16.04 48.46
N THR A 811 13.01 15.78 47.49
CA THR A 811 11.78 16.58 47.30
C THR A 811 10.52 16.00 47.97
N ASN A 812 10.64 14.85 48.64
CA ASN A 812 9.52 14.19 49.32
C ASN A 812 9.48 14.36 50.84
N GLY A 813 10.25 15.31 51.39
CA GLY A 813 10.38 15.48 52.84
C GLY A 813 10.39 16.94 53.29
N THR A 814 9.28 17.68 53.14
CA THR A 814 8.86 18.76 54.08
C THR A 814 7.60 19.48 53.60
N ALA A 815 6.43 18.99 54.01
CA ALA A 815 5.24 19.83 54.22
C ALA A 815 4.27 19.15 55.18
N GLY A 816 4.67 19.08 56.45
CA GLY A 816 3.75 18.81 57.54
C GLY A 816 4.19 19.58 58.77
N GLN A 817 3.44 20.62 59.18
CA GLN A 817 3.06 20.81 60.59
C GLN A 817 2.00 21.93 60.81
N LYS A 818 0.86 21.47 61.36
CA LYS A 818 0.08 21.99 62.51
C LYS A 818 -0.78 23.27 62.42
N ARG A 819 -2.08 23.08 62.67
CA ARG A 819 -2.89 23.54 63.85
C ARG A 819 -4.29 22.89 63.73
N ALA A 820 -4.70 21.88 64.51
CA ALA A 820 -5.13 21.81 65.92
C ALA A 820 -6.65 22.09 66.17
N ARG A 821 -7.35 21.05 66.68
CA ARG A 821 -8.62 21.00 67.47
C ARG A 821 -9.92 21.41 66.72
N GLU A 822 -11.08 20.75 66.83
CA GLU A 822 -11.74 20.05 67.96
C GLU A 822 -12.53 18.78 67.55
N GLU A 823 -12.84 18.00 68.58
CA GLU A 823 -13.52 16.70 68.64
C GLU A 823 -15.02 16.79 68.30
N ASP A 824 -15.58 15.75 67.69
CA ASP A 824 -16.77 15.11 68.28
C ASP A 824 -16.98 13.67 67.78
N LYS A 825 -17.45 12.84 68.72
CA LYS A 825 -17.58 11.38 68.69
C LYS A 825 -18.73 10.89 67.81
N ALA A 826 -18.60 9.69 67.25
CA ALA A 826 -19.52 8.56 67.50
C ALA A 826 -19.11 7.29 66.74
N GLU A 827 -19.11 6.17 67.47
CA GLU A 827 -18.95 4.79 67.02
C GLU A 827 -20.10 4.33 66.11
N GLY A 828 -19.86 3.27 65.31
CA GLY A 828 -20.94 2.43 64.79
C GLY A 828 -20.59 1.65 63.53
N GLU A 829 -20.07 0.44 63.71
CA GLU A 829 -20.08 -0.65 62.73
C GLU A 829 -21.48 -0.87 62.15
N ARG A 830 -21.58 -1.31 60.88
CA ARG A 830 -22.58 -2.32 60.48
C ARG A 830 -22.30 -2.96 59.12
N GLU A 831 -22.45 -4.28 59.15
CA GLU A 831 -22.32 -5.28 58.11
C GLU A 831 -23.39 -5.22 56.99
N ALA A 832 -23.07 -5.96 55.94
CA ALA A 832 -23.81 -6.26 54.73
C ALA A 832 -25.20 -6.88 54.94
N LYS A 833 -26.12 -6.60 54.00
CA LYS A 833 -27.36 -7.36 53.77
C LYS A 833 -27.41 -7.93 52.36
N LYS A 834 -27.58 -9.25 52.27
CA LYS A 834 -28.16 -10.00 51.15
C LYS A 834 -29.68 -9.76 51.09
N ALA A 835 -30.26 -9.89 49.90
CA ALA A 835 -31.69 -10.14 49.71
C ALA A 835 -31.85 -11.30 48.71
N ASP A 836 -32.50 -12.37 49.20
CA ASP A 836 -32.93 -13.54 48.45
C ASP A 836 -34.18 -13.25 47.61
N THR A 837 -34.32 -13.99 46.51
CA THR A 837 -35.55 -14.16 45.74
C THR A 837 -35.99 -15.61 45.82
N LYS A 838 -37.26 -15.86 46.20
CA LYS A 838 -37.91 -17.17 46.01
C LYS A 838 -39.44 -17.08 46.15
N SER A 839 -40.14 -17.56 45.12
CA SER A 839 -41.37 -18.40 45.12
C SER A 839 -41.91 -18.45 43.68
N GLU A 840 -42.50 -19.52 43.12
CA GLU A 840 -42.91 -20.86 43.59
C GLU A 840 -43.33 -21.73 42.37
N GLU A 841 -43.24 -23.06 42.57
CA GLU A 841 -44.13 -24.17 42.10
C GLU A 841 -44.47 -24.31 40.59
N SER A 842 -44.20 -25.44 39.93
CA SER A 842 -44.67 -26.82 40.22
C SER A 842 -43.87 -27.89 39.47
#